data_AF-T0QJI1-F1
#
_entry.id   AF-T0QJI1-F1
#
_cell.length_a   1.000
_cell.length_b   1.000
_cell.length_c   1.000
_cell.angle_alpha   90.00
_cell.angle_beta   90.00
_cell.angle_gamma   90.00
#
_symmetry.space_group_name_H-M   'P 1'
#
loop_
_entity.id
_entity.type
_entity.pdbx_description
1 polymer ?
#
loop_
_entity_poly.entity_id
_entity_poly.type
_entity_poly.pdbx_seq_one_letter_code
_entity_poly.pdbx_strand_id
1 'polypeptide(L)'
;MAATFHSVILGQPEIATMVFAFQFGLYEDVCPAFRACRELVELVARFRSYACDPSFRQAFAPNAVWSDDLGYITPLMYALRGNQRDPRLPLHVAIAQGFVPLTKRILCCRPDLVSDDAIVLAFEKNHLAIVELLLDQRESLARHLNYWGNMVARDDSRGLLLLQRFGLHPDDVIASGRRYVINRATLKNATLALDLFPWLLYPSLLDDIAGKGFLPLVRSLHERGLDCSTVAMNEAATNGHLEVVKFLHFNRTEGCTIGALEWAILNGHLDVVRFLIAHRTEGASPTVLDFAAANGHFDVVQHLHSLGTFGCTVAAVDHAASGGHLNIVEFLLMHRSEGCTHDKVVEKALKGCHPHMARYLLSRGYPFPTSELNLDYFCFGNPESVGVFELLVAHGRPIEEDWFLQACVDSNLPLVRLLYAYADPAWHPEALKEAVRVNAWDIVRFLLANDAMDVSADTLKKALRSGYFDLAAQILRRQPELRHEKLLEAAAASHNAKAIRLLLAAGIGNPREVLLEIAGRKQHVTDCKLLLPCCMDATDHLDNISFLLDLLALPDRHRATTLQLITSELLEQGRKASQTMQLAPSAAARASNLLQAGEVVDWALALVMGHLRATATIEELEKKTALVEDAELKTQLQRLLEEKP
;
A
#
# COMPACT_ATOMS: atom_id res chain seq x y z
N MET A 1 -45.99 -51.18 -8.92
CA MET A 1 -44.84 -50.47 -8.34
C MET A 1 -44.81 -49.07 -8.92
N ALA A 2 -44.84 -48.04 -8.07
CA ALA A 2 -44.77 -46.66 -8.55
C ALA A 2 -43.41 -46.44 -9.23
N ALA A 3 -43.44 -45.91 -10.45
CA ALA A 3 -42.24 -45.59 -11.21
C ALA A 3 -41.44 -44.51 -10.46
N THR A 4 -40.20 -44.83 -10.07
CA THR A 4 -39.29 -43.87 -9.42
C THR A 4 -38.40 -43.21 -10.46
N PHE A 5 -37.89 -42.01 -10.16
CA PHE A 5 -36.92 -41.31 -11.01
C PHE A 5 -35.73 -42.22 -11.38
N HIS A 6 -35.25 -43.02 -10.42
CA HIS A 6 -34.18 -43.99 -10.64
C HIS A 6 -34.57 -45.07 -11.66
N SER A 7 -35.78 -45.64 -11.55
CA SER A 7 -36.22 -46.72 -12.44
C SER A 7 -36.57 -46.26 -13.86
N VAL A 8 -36.89 -44.97 -14.05
CA VAL A 8 -37.33 -44.44 -15.35
C VAL A 8 -36.22 -43.71 -16.09
N ILE A 9 -35.37 -42.96 -15.39
CA ILE A 9 -34.38 -42.05 -15.99
C ILE A 9 -32.96 -42.65 -15.96
N LEU A 10 -32.54 -43.20 -14.81
CA LEU A 10 -31.18 -43.74 -14.64
C LEU A 10 -31.02 -45.19 -15.11
N GLY A 11 -32.13 -45.91 -15.30
CA GLY A 11 -32.13 -47.28 -15.84
C GLY A 11 -31.95 -47.37 -17.36
N GLN A 12 -31.99 -46.24 -18.08
CA GLN A 12 -31.74 -46.18 -19.52
C GLN A 12 -30.36 -45.54 -19.77
N PRO A 13 -29.38 -46.29 -20.30
CA PRO A 13 -28.01 -45.81 -20.45
C PRO A 13 -27.91 -44.52 -21.28
N GLU A 14 -28.73 -44.37 -22.33
CA GLU A 14 -28.70 -43.21 -23.22
C GLU A 14 -29.24 -41.95 -22.52
N ILE A 15 -30.33 -42.09 -21.75
CA ILE A 15 -30.91 -40.97 -20.96
C ILE A 15 -30.03 -40.66 -19.76
N ALA A 16 -29.47 -41.67 -19.07
CA ALA A 16 -28.51 -41.46 -17.99
C ALA A 16 -27.29 -40.69 -18.50
N THR A 17 -26.77 -41.05 -19.68
CA THR A 17 -25.64 -40.32 -20.31
C THR A 17 -26.01 -38.88 -20.68
N MET A 18 -27.22 -38.64 -21.20
CA MET A 18 -27.72 -37.27 -21.43
C MET A 18 -27.94 -36.49 -20.13
N VAL A 19 -28.45 -37.12 -19.07
CA VAL A 19 -28.66 -36.49 -17.76
C VAL A 19 -27.34 -36.19 -17.08
N PHE A 20 -26.33 -37.05 -17.19
CA PHE A 20 -24.97 -36.78 -16.74
C PHE A 20 -24.27 -35.71 -17.61
N ALA A 21 -24.61 -35.61 -18.90
CA ALA A 21 -24.14 -34.53 -19.78
C ALA A 21 -24.87 -33.19 -19.53
N PHE A 22 -26.11 -33.21 -19.00
CA PHE A 22 -26.94 -32.02 -18.71
C PHE A 22 -27.01 -31.64 -17.22
N GLN A 23 -26.39 -32.40 -16.31
CA GLN A 23 -26.22 -32.01 -14.90
C GLN A 23 -25.18 -30.89 -14.77
N PHE A 24 -25.61 -29.67 -15.11
CA PHE A 24 -25.06 -28.47 -14.50
C PHE A 24 -25.19 -28.56 -12.97
N GLY A 25 -24.06 -28.63 -12.26
CA GLY A 25 -23.97 -28.14 -10.88
C GLY A 25 -24.38 -29.08 -9.75
N LEU A 26 -23.68 -30.21 -9.59
CA LEU A 26 -23.57 -30.87 -8.28
C LEU A 26 -22.12 -30.81 -7.78
N TYR A 27 -21.75 -29.67 -7.20
CA TYR A 27 -20.48 -29.47 -6.52
C TYR A 27 -20.69 -28.49 -5.37
N GLU A 28 -21.20 -28.99 -4.24
CA GLU A 28 -21.38 -28.20 -3.00
C GLU A 28 -20.09 -27.49 -2.57
N ASP A 29 -18.93 -28.04 -2.93
CA ASP A 29 -17.60 -27.50 -2.65
C ASP A 29 -17.22 -26.28 -3.52
N VAL A 30 -17.80 -26.14 -4.71
CA VAL A 30 -17.49 -25.05 -5.67
C VAL A 30 -18.65 -24.05 -5.81
N CYS A 31 -19.88 -24.47 -5.49
CA CYS A 31 -21.08 -23.63 -5.53
C CYS A 31 -20.94 -22.30 -4.76
N PRO A 32 -20.33 -22.27 -3.55
CA PRO A 32 -20.12 -21.02 -2.80
C PRO A 32 -19.31 -19.98 -3.58
N ALA A 33 -18.26 -20.41 -4.31
CA ALA A 33 -17.43 -19.52 -5.12
C ALA A 33 -18.22 -18.84 -6.25
N PHE A 34 -19.00 -19.63 -7.01
CA PHE A 34 -19.83 -19.09 -8.10
C PHE A 34 -20.99 -18.22 -7.58
N ARG A 35 -21.59 -18.62 -6.45
CA ARG A 35 -22.67 -17.85 -5.81
C ARG A 35 -22.14 -16.52 -5.28
N ALA A 36 -21.01 -16.53 -4.58
CA ALA A 36 -20.35 -15.33 -4.08
C ALA A 36 -20.00 -14.37 -5.23
N CYS A 37 -19.42 -14.88 -6.33
CA CYS A 37 -19.14 -14.04 -7.51
C CYS A 37 -20.41 -13.49 -8.18
N ARG A 38 -21.58 -14.10 -7.97
CA ARG A 38 -22.87 -13.67 -8.54
C ARG A 38 -23.58 -12.63 -7.68
N GLU A 39 -23.63 -12.90 -6.38
CA GLU A 39 -24.46 -12.18 -5.40
C GLU A 39 -23.69 -11.09 -4.66
N LEU A 40 -22.37 -11.25 -4.49
CA LEU A 40 -21.54 -10.39 -3.64
C LEU A 40 -20.51 -9.57 -4.43
N VAL A 41 -20.64 -9.58 -5.77
CA VAL A 41 -19.75 -8.85 -6.67
C VAL A 41 -20.59 -8.10 -7.69
N GLU A 42 -20.45 -6.78 -7.72
CA GLU A 42 -21.19 -5.88 -8.62
C GLU A 42 -20.26 -5.27 -9.66
N LEU A 43 -20.65 -5.27 -10.95
CA LEU A 43 -19.90 -4.56 -11.99
C LEU A 43 -20.27 -3.08 -11.99
N VAL A 44 -19.37 -2.24 -11.52
CA VAL A 44 -19.56 -0.78 -11.48
C VAL A 44 -19.19 -0.18 -12.84
N ALA A 45 -20.21 0.11 -13.65
CA ALA A 45 -20.05 0.57 -15.04
C ALA A 45 -19.20 1.86 -15.17
N ARG A 46 -19.29 2.77 -14.19
CA ARG A 46 -18.53 4.03 -14.16
C ARG A 46 -17.01 3.82 -14.12
N PHE A 47 -16.55 2.78 -13.42
CA PHE A 47 -15.13 2.49 -13.21
C PHE A 47 -14.66 1.24 -13.95
N ARG A 48 -15.55 0.60 -14.73
CA ARG A 48 -15.31 -0.67 -15.43
C ARG A 48 -14.62 -1.71 -14.53
N SER A 49 -15.06 -1.79 -13.28
CA SER A 49 -14.44 -2.59 -12.23
C SER A 49 -15.48 -3.31 -11.41
N TYR A 50 -15.13 -4.44 -10.81
CA TYR A 50 -16.04 -5.16 -9.91
C TYR A 50 -15.83 -4.70 -8.47
N ALA A 51 -16.89 -4.30 -7.78
CA ALA A 51 -16.89 -4.03 -6.34
C ALA A 51 -17.23 -5.31 -5.57
N CYS A 52 -16.46 -5.63 -4.53
CA CYS A 52 -16.65 -6.84 -3.73
C CYS A 52 -17.26 -6.50 -2.36
N ASP A 53 -18.32 -7.21 -1.96
CA ASP A 53 -18.83 -7.14 -0.60
C ASP A 53 -17.77 -7.67 0.41
N PRO A 54 -17.65 -7.12 1.63
CA PRO A 54 -16.70 -7.63 2.63
C PRO A 54 -16.84 -9.12 2.97
N SER A 55 -18.05 -9.69 2.87
CA SER A 55 -18.29 -11.12 3.06
C SER A 55 -17.98 -11.98 1.83
N PHE A 56 -17.61 -11.36 0.70
CA PHE A 56 -17.23 -12.08 -0.52
C PHE A 56 -16.13 -13.10 -0.24
N ARG A 57 -15.08 -12.73 0.49
CA ARG A 57 -13.95 -13.63 0.79
C ARG A 57 -14.41 -14.87 1.55
N GLN A 58 -15.20 -14.65 2.60
CA GLN A 58 -15.74 -15.72 3.45
C GLN A 58 -16.73 -16.60 2.68
N ALA A 59 -17.56 -16.03 1.81
CA ALA A 59 -18.51 -16.78 1.01
C ALA A 59 -17.85 -17.53 -0.17
N PHE A 60 -16.80 -16.95 -0.75
CA PHE A 60 -16.11 -17.50 -1.93
C PHE A 60 -15.17 -18.64 -1.56
N ALA A 61 -14.34 -18.45 -0.53
CA ALA A 61 -13.40 -19.45 -0.05
C ALA A 61 -13.22 -19.31 1.47
N PRO A 62 -14.14 -19.86 2.29
CA PRO A 62 -14.22 -19.62 3.73
C PRO A 62 -12.96 -20.01 4.52
N ASN A 63 -12.23 -21.02 4.03
CA ASN A 63 -11.07 -21.59 4.70
C ASN A 63 -9.73 -21.21 4.03
N ALA A 64 -9.72 -20.22 3.14
CA ALA A 64 -8.53 -19.83 2.38
C ALA A 64 -7.90 -18.54 2.89
N VAL A 65 -6.58 -18.44 2.78
CA VAL A 65 -5.80 -17.23 3.09
C VAL A 65 -5.73 -16.35 1.84
N TRP A 66 -6.19 -15.11 1.94
CA TRP A 66 -6.22 -14.16 0.82
C TRP A 66 -4.96 -13.30 0.77
N SER A 67 -4.47 -12.97 -0.42
CA SER A 67 -3.22 -12.20 -0.60
C SER A 67 -3.39 -10.70 -0.46
N ASP A 68 -4.58 -10.17 -0.71
CA ASP A 68 -4.86 -8.73 -0.79
C ASP A 68 -6.18 -8.35 -0.10
N ASP A 69 -6.31 -7.07 0.26
CA ASP A 69 -7.59 -6.49 0.65
C ASP A 69 -8.47 -6.23 -0.57
N LEU A 70 -9.26 -7.23 -0.96
CA LEU A 70 -10.21 -7.14 -2.07
C LEU A 70 -11.40 -6.22 -1.71
N GLY A 71 -11.27 -4.93 -2.02
CA GLY A 71 -12.40 -4.01 -2.16
C GLY A 71 -12.90 -3.91 -3.61
N TYR A 72 -11.97 -3.99 -4.56
CA TYR A 72 -12.26 -3.92 -6.00
C TYR A 72 -11.42 -4.91 -6.80
N ILE A 73 -12.01 -5.49 -7.85
CA ILE A 73 -11.35 -6.30 -8.87
C ILE A 73 -11.32 -5.50 -10.17
N THR A 74 -10.13 -5.08 -10.58
CA THR A 74 -9.92 -4.46 -11.89
C THR A 74 -9.82 -5.56 -12.96
N PRO A 75 -10.71 -5.62 -13.96
CA PRO A 75 -10.77 -6.71 -14.94
C PRO A 75 -9.43 -6.98 -15.63
N LEU A 76 -8.71 -5.91 -16.02
CA LEU A 76 -7.41 -6.03 -16.67
C LEU A 76 -6.37 -6.78 -15.81
N MET A 77 -6.32 -6.50 -14.50
CA MET A 77 -5.39 -7.16 -13.56
C MET A 77 -5.73 -8.63 -13.28
N TYR A 78 -6.91 -9.05 -13.69
CA TYR A 78 -7.40 -10.41 -13.57
C TYR A 78 -7.56 -11.07 -14.95
N ALA A 79 -7.04 -10.48 -16.02
CA ALA A 79 -7.18 -10.98 -17.40
C ALA A 79 -8.66 -11.22 -17.82
N LEU A 80 -9.56 -10.35 -17.37
CA LEU A 80 -11.00 -10.38 -17.66
C LEU A 80 -11.42 -9.22 -18.56
N ARG A 81 -12.53 -9.39 -19.28
CA ARG A 81 -13.14 -8.31 -20.08
C ARG A 81 -13.87 -7.32 -19.17
N GLY A 82 -13.62 -6.02 -19.34
CA GLY A 82 -14.19 -4.97 -18.45
C GLY A 82 -15.50 -4.33 -18.91
N ASN A 83 -16.01 -4.68 -20.09
CA ASN A 83 -17.21 -4.04 -20.66
C ASN A 83 -18.52 -4.75 -20.26
N GLN A 84 -18.46 -6.00 -19.81
CA GLN A 84 -19.60 -6.80 -19.37
C GLN A 84 -19.15 -7.83 -18.34
N ARG A 85 -20.09 -8.42 -17.60
CA ARG A 85 -19.78 -9.45 -16.61
C ARG A 85 -19.14 -10.66 -17.29
N ASP A 86 -17.89 -10.95 -16.94
CA ASP A 86 -17.12 -12.03 -17.55
C ASP A 86 -17.45 -13.36 -16.84
N PRO A 87 -17.93 -14.38 -17.56
CA PRO A 87 -18.28 -15.68 -16.96
C PRO A 87 -17.08 -16.42 -16.36
N ARG A 88 -15.84 -16.03 -16.72
CA ARG A 88 -14.61 -16.61 -16.20
C ARG A 88 -14.18 -16.02 -14.85
N LEU A 89 -14.89 -15.00 -14.33
CA LEU A 89 -14.57 -14.32 -13.07
C LEU A 89 -14.28 -15.27 -11.90
N PRO A 90 -15.08 -16.31 -11.60
CA PRO A 90 -14.80 -17.21 -10.49
C PRO A 90 -13.48 -17.97 -10.64
N LEU A 91 -13.18 -18.44 -11.86
CA LEU A 91 -11.92 -19.12 -12.15
C LEU A 91 -10.74 -18.15 -12.01
N HIS A 92 -10.83 -16.96 -12.59
CA HIS A 92 -9.74 -15.97 -12.58
C HIS A 92 -9.47 -15.41 -11.17
N VAL A 93 -10.49 -15.29 -10.31
CA VAL A 93 -10.27 -14.93 -8.89
C VAL A 93 -9.54 -16.06 -8.17
N ALA A 94 -9.96 -17.31 -8.34
CA ALA A 94 -9.29 -18.47 -7.73
C ALA A 94 -7.84 -18.60 -8.20
N ILE A 95 -7.57 -18.33 -9.49
CA ILE A 95 -6.23 -18.28 -10.06
C ILE A 95 -5.43 -17.14 -9.42
N ALA A 96 -5.95 -15.91 -9.43
CA ALA A 96 -5.20 -14.75 -8.94
C ALA A 96 -4.78 -14.87 -7.47
N GLN A 97 -5.65 -15.47 -6.66
CA GLN A 97 -5.42 -15.71 -5.23
C GLN A 97 -4.62 -17.00 -4.93
N GLY A 98 -4.32 -17.82 -5.95
CA GLY A 98 -3.51 -19.03 -5.78
C GLY A 98 -4.24 -20.22 -5.15
N PHE A 99 -5.57 -20.29 -5.25
CA PHE A 99 -6.37 -21.36 -4.63
C PHE A 99 -6.33 -22.66 -5.44
N VAL A 100 -5.19 -23.35 -5.43
CA VAL A 100 -4.94 -24.56 -6.24
C VAL A 100 -6.06 -25.62 -6.15
N PRO A 101 -6.56 -26.02 -4.96
CA PRO A 101 -7.61 -27.03 -4.86
C PRO A 101 -8.93 -26.56 -5.46
N LEU A 102 -9.32 -25.32 -5.18
CA LEU A 102 -10.55 -24.72 -5.71
C LEU A 102 -10.46 -24.58 -7.22
N THR A 103 -9.32 -24.09 -7.75
CA THR A 103 -9.09 -23.97 -9.19
C THR A 103 -9.19 -25.33 -9.88
N LYS A 104 -8.52 -26.38 -9.35
CA LYS A 104 -8.62 -27.74 -9.89
C LYS A 104 -10.08 -28.21 -9.92
N ARG A 105 -10.83 -27.98 -8.84
CA ARG A 105 -12.24 -28.37 -8.76
C ARG A 105 -13.10 -27.59 -9.74
N ILE A 106 -12.96 -26.25 -9.83
CA ILE A 106 -13.64 -25.42 -10.82
C ILE A 106 -13.40 -25.95 -12.23
N LEU A 107 -12.16 -26.27 -12.57
CA LEU A 107 -11.78 -26.79 -13.89
C LEU A 107 -12.39 -28.16 -14.19
N CYS A 108 -12.41 -29.09 -13.22
CA CYS A 108 -13.12 -30.37 -13.38
C CYS A 108 -14.63 -30.19 -13.61
N CYS A 109 -15.23 -29.14 -13.05
CA CYS A 109 -16.67 -28.86 -13.19
C CYS A 109 -17.00 -28.09 -14.46
N ARG A 110 -16.09 -27.21 -14.88
CA ARG A 110 -16.26 -26.21 -15.94
C ARG A 110 -14.98 -26.09 -16.78
N PRO A 111 -14.63 -27.15 -17.54
CA PRO A 111 -13.44 -27.14 -18.40
C PRO A 111 -13.53 -26.08 -19.52
N ASP A 112 -14.75 -25.66 -19.87
CA ASP A 112 -15.04 -24.58 -20.82
C ASP A 112 -14.51 -23.20 -20.39
N LEU A 113 -14.18 -23.00 -19.11
CA LEU A 113 -13.64 -21.75 -18.60
C LEU A 113 -12.11 -21.62 -18.82
N VAL A 114 -11.43 -22.69 -19.23
CA VAL A 114 -10.00 -22.64 -19.56
C VAL A 114 -9.79 -21.69 -20.74
N SER A 115 -8.86 -20.76 -20.59
CA SER A 115 -8.46 -19.84 -21.65
C SER A 115 -6.99 -19.47 -21.53
N ASP A 116 -6.38 -19.02 -22.62
CA ASP A 116 -5.00 -18.50 -22.60
C ASP A 116 -4.85 -17.37 -21.56
N ASP A 117 -5.85 -16.49 -21.43
CA ASP A 117 -5.90 -15.45 -20.39
C ASP A 117 -5.77 -16.01 -18.97
N ALA A 118 -6.35 -17.19 -18.69
CA ALA A 118 -6.27 -17.84 -17.39
C ALA A 118 -4.85 -18.37 -17.11
N ILE A 119 -4.17 -18.90 -18.14
CA ILE A 119 -2.78 -19.36 -18.06
C ILE A 119 -1.83 -18.16 -17.87
N VAL A 120 -2.04 -17.09 -18.65
CA VAL A 120 -1.27 -15.84 -18.54
C VAL A 120 -1.41 -15.25 -17.14
N LEU A 121 -2.64 -15.17 -16.61
CA LEU A 121 -2.87 -14.70 -15.24
C LEU A 121 -2.14 -15.55 -14.20
N ALA A 122 -2.16 -16.88 -14.35
CA ALA A 122 -1.45 -17.78 -13.45
C ALA A 122 0.07 -17.55 -13.48
N PHE A 123 0.64 -17.27 -14.66
CA PHE A 123 2.04 -16.88 -14.79
C PHE A 123 2.34 -15.52 -14.14
N GLU A 124 1.53 -14.49 -14.40
CA GLU A 124 1.70 -13.15 -13.83
C GLU A 124 1.65 -13.17 -12.29
N LYS A 125 0.75 -13.98 -11.73
CA LYS A 125 0.56 -14.13 -10.28
C LYS A 125 1.49 -15.16 -9.64
N ASN A 126 2.35 -15.81 -10.44
CA ASN A 126 3.33 -16.82 -10.01
C ASN A 126 2.76 -18.09 -9.38
N HIS A 127 1.57 -18.53 -9.82
CA HIS A 127 0.95 -19.74 -9.29
C HIS A 127 1.30 -20.95 -10.16
N LEU A 128 2.56 -21.39 -10.11
CA LEU A 128 3.11 -22.41 -11.03
C LEU A 128 2.37 -23.76 -11.00
N ALA A 129 1.82 -24.16 -9.84
CA ALA A 129 0.99 -25.35 -9.74
C ALA A 129 -0.33 -25.22 -10.52
N ILE A 130 -0.89 -24.01 -10.57
CA ILE A 130 -2.10 -23.71 -11.36
C ILE A 130 -1.75 -23.66 -12.86
N VAL A 131 -0.60 -23.10 -13.21
CA VAL A 131 -0.10 -23.13 -14.60
C VAL A 131 -0.02 -24.58 -15.11
N GLU A 132 0.59 -25.48 -14.35
CA GLU A 132 0.69 -26.89 -14.73
C GLU A 132 -0.68 -27.55 -14.93
N LEU A 133 -1.61 -27.33 -13.99
CA LEU A 133 -3.00 -27.80 -14.10
C LEU A 133 -3.70 -27.29 -15.36
N LEU A 134 -3.52 -26.02 -15.72
CA LEU A 134 -4.14 -25.43 -16.91
C LEU A 134 -3.49 -25.93 -18.21
N LEU A 135 -2.17 -26.15 -18.22
CA LEU A 135 -1.45 -26.70 -19.37
C LEU A 135 -1.80 -28.17 -19.63
N ASP A 136 -2.13 -28.95 -18.60
CA ASP A 136 -2.60 -30.34 -18.74
C ASP A 136 -3.96 -30.42 -19.46
N GLN A 137 -4.76 -29.35 -19.44
CA GLN A 137 -6.11 -29.32 -20.01
C GLN A 137 -6.20 -28.63 -21.38
N ARG A 138 -5.06 -28.29 -21.98
CA ARG A 138 -5.01 -27.46 -23.20
C ARG A 138 -4.98 -28.29 -24.48
N GLU A 139 -5.88 -28.01 -25.42
CA GLU A 139 -5.97 -28.70 -26.73
C GLU A 139 -5.40 -27.93 -27.94
N SER A 140 -5.04 -26.63 -27.89
CA SER A 140 -4.48 -25.89 -29.06
C SER A 140 -3.51 -24.73 -28.74
N LEU A 141 -2.82 -24.21 -29.79
CA LEU A 141 -1.65 -23.31 -29.80
C LEU A 141 -1.93 -21.81 -29.54
N ALA A 142 -0.92 -21.10 -29.01
CA ALA A 142 -0.97 -19.85 -28.22
C ALA A 142 -1.12 -18.49 -28.94
N ARG A 143 -1.45 -17.46 -28.14
CA ARG A 143 -1.21 -16.02 -28.40
C ARG A 143 -0.58 -15.29 -27.20
N HIS A 144 0.37 -14.39 -27.51
CA HIS A 144 0.94 -13.22 -26.81
C HIS A 144 1.03 -13.24 -25.27
N LEU A 145 2.26 -13.32 -24.76
CA LEU A 145 2.60 -13.22 -23.34
C LEU A 145 3.55 -12.03 -23.10
N ASN A 146 2.99 -10.89 -22.68
CA ASN A 146 3.74 -9.63 -22.58
C ASN A 146 4.64 -9.49 -21.33
N TYR A 147 4.60 -10.40 -20.34
CA TYR A 147 5.11 -10.10 -18.99
C TYR A 147 5.85 -11.23 -18.24
N TRP A 148 6.65 -12.06 -18.92
CA TRP A 148 7.46 -13.11 -18.26
C TRP A 148 8.80 -12.61 -17.65
N GLY A 149 9.12 -11.32 -17.75
CA GLY A 149 10.33 -10.72 -17.14
C GLY A 149 10.42 -10.87 -15.61
N ASN A 150 9.27 -10.91 -14.91
CA ASN A 150 9.24 -11.18 -13.46
C ASN A 150 9.57 -12.63 -13.11
N MET A 151 9.40 -13.57 -14.05
CA MET A 151 9.66 -14.99 -13.82
C MET A 151 11.14 -15.30 -13.91
N VAL A 152 11.84 -14.74 -14.89
CA VAL A 152 13.30 -14.95 -15.04
C VAL A 152 14.11 -14.35 -13.90
N ALA A 153 13.58 -13.33 -13.22
CA ALA A 153 14.22 -12.68 -12.08
C ALA A 153 14.24 -13.52 -10.79
N ARG A 154 13.51 -14.64 -10.76
CA ARG A 154 13.44 -15.53 -9.60
C ARG A 154 14.54 -16.59 -9.66
N ASP A 155 14.87 -17.20 -8.53
CA ASP A 155 15.79 -18.34 -8.47
C ASP A 155 15.14 -19.69 -8.85
N ASP A 156 13.82 -19.68 -9.08
CA ASP A 156 13.08 -20.85 -9.55
C ASP A 156 13.05 -20.89 -11.09
N SER A 157 13.46 -22.03 -11.63
CA SER A 157 13.53 -22.31 -13.07
C SER A 157 12.30 -23.04 -13.59
N ARG A 158 11.41 -23.52 -12.71
CA ARG A 158 10.18 -24.25 -13.08
C ARG A 158 9.28 -23.41 -13.97
N GLY A 159 9.22 -22.10 -13.72
CA GLY A 159 8.47 -21.17 -14.56
C GLY A 159 8.91 -21.20 -16.04
N LEU A 160 10.21 -21.33 -16.31
CA LEU A 160 10.75 -21.38 -17.68
C LEU A 160 10.43 -22.69 -18.40
N LEU A 161 10.47 -23.82 -17.68
CA LEU A 161 10.06 -25.12 -18.23
C LEU A 161 8.57 -25.13 -18.57
N LEU A 162 7.73 -24.53 -17.73
CA LEU A 162 6.31 -24.37 -18.00
C LEU A 162 6.05 -23.40 -19.17
N LEU A 163 6.84 -22.33 -19.31
CA LEU A 163 6.77 -21.44 -20.48
C LEU A 163 7.14 -22.16 -21.78
N GLN A 164 8.15 -23.04 -21.76
CA GLN A 164 8.47 -23.87 -22.93
C GLN A 164 7.30 -24.76 -23.30
N ARG A 165 6.68 -25.41 -22.31
CA ARG A 165 5.48 -26.23 -22.49
C ARG A 165 4.28 -25.42 -22.99
N PHE A 166 4.16 -24.16 -22.59
CA PHE A 166 3.13 -23.24 -23.09
C PHE A 166 3.30 -22.92 -24.59
N GLY A 167 4.51 -23.03 -25.12
CA GLY A 167 4.81 -22.85 -26.55
C GLY A 167 5.04 -21.39 -26.95
N LEU A 168 5.80 -20.65 -26.13
CA LEU A 168 6.15 -19.24 -26.38
C LEU A 168 6.87 -19.04 -27.73
N HIS A 169 6.32 -18.21 -28.62
CA HIS A 169 6.88 -17.92 -29.95
C HIS A 169 7.62 -16.55 -29.97
N PRO A 170 8.64 -16.34 -30.83
CA PRO A 170 9.31 -15.05 -30.96
C PRO A 170 8.38 -13.86 -31.23
N ASP A 171 7.27 -14.08 -31.97
CA ASP A 171 6.26 -13.05 -32.27
C ASP A 171 5.42 -12.66 -31.04
N ASP A 172 5.46 -13.47 -29.98
CA ASP A 172 4.80 -13.17 -28.71
C ASP A 172 5.60 -12.19 -27.85
N VAL A 173 6.85 -11.90 -28.22
CA VAL A 173 7.78 -11.08 -27.44
C VAL A 173 8.21 -9.86 -28.24
N ILE A 174 7.85 -8.67 -27.77
CA ILE A 174 8.33 -7.41 -28.34
C ILE A 174 9.87 -7.40 -28.28
N ALA A 175 10.55 -6.90 -29.32
CA ALA A 175 12.02 -6.91 -29.39
C ALA A 175 12.71 -6.26 -28.18
N SER A 176 12.13 -5.19 -27.61
CA SER A 176 12.59 -4.56 -26.35
C SER A 176 12.44 -5.46 -25.13
N GLY A 177 11.56 -6.47 -25.19
CA GLY A 177 11.34 -7.48 -24.18
C GLY A 177 12.50 -8.45 -24.00
N ARG A 178 13.28 -8.75 -25.04
CA ARG A 178 14.42 -9.71 -24.94
C ARG A 178 15.51 -9.20 -24.00
N ARG A 179 15.94 -7.95 -24.21
CA ARG A 179 16.92 -7.29 -23.34
C ARG A 179 16.38 -7.10 -21.93
N TYR A 180 15.11 -6.69 -21.79
CA TYR A 180 14.47 -6.52 -20.48
C TYR A 180 14.45 -7.83 -19.67
N VAL A 181 14.15 -8.96 -20.30
CA VAL A 181 14.18 -10.29 -19.68
C VAL A 181 15.57 -10.63 -19.17
N ILE A 182 16.59 -10.54 -20.04
CA ILE A 182 17.97 -10.88 -19.67
C ILE A 182 18.50 -9.96 -18.55
N ASN A 183 18.19 -8.66 -18.63
CA ASN A 183 18.58 -7.69 -17.60
C ASN A 183 17.96 -7.94 -16.24
N ARG A 184 16.87 -8.70 -16.13
CA ARG A 184 16.28 -9.07 -14.84
C ARG A 184 16.61 -10.50 -14.42
N ALA A 185 17.07 -11.34 -15.34
CA ALA A 185 17.33 -12.75 -15.10
C ALA A 185 18.45 -13.00 -14.09
N THR A 186 18.31 -14.09 -13.32
CA THR A 186 19.40 -14.72 -12.56
C THR A 186 20.31 -15.50 -13.51
N LEU A 187 21.54 -15.83 -13.11
CA LEU A 187 22.47 -16.61 -13.96
C LEU A 187 21.82 -17.91 -14.45
N LYS A 188 21.23 -18.66 -13.51
CA LYS A 188 20.57 -19.94 -13.78
C LYS A 188 19.43 -19.80 -14.80
N ASN A 189 18.58 -18.79 -14.61
CA ASN A 189 17.45 -18.56 -15.50
C ASN A 189 17.84 -17.94 -16.84
N ALA A 190 18.89 -17.12 -16.90
CA ALA A 190 19.45 -16.62 -18.15
C ALA A 190 20.02 -17.76 -19.00
N THR A 191 20.82 -18.65 -18.39
CA THR A 191 21.36 -19.83 -19.06
C THR A 191 20.23 -20.72 -19.58
N LEU A 192 19.29 -21.10 -18.70
CA LEU A 192 18.18 -21.96 -19.10
C LEU A 192 17.30 -21.29 -20.17
N ALA A 193 16.99 -20.00 -20.05
CA ALA A 193 16.18 -19.31 -21.05
C ALA A 193 16.83 -19.33 -22.44
N LEU A 194 18.15 -19.13 -22.53
CA LEU A 194 18.88 -19.16 -23.80
C LEU A 194 18.98 -20.58 -24.40
N ASP A 195 18.97 -21.62 -23.57
CA ASP A 195 18.93 -23.01 -24.02
C ASP A 195 17.54 -23.41 -24.52
N LEU A 196 16.48 -23.00 -23.80
CA LEU A 196 15.09 -23.32 -24.17
C LEU A 196 14.58 -22.48 -25.35
N PHE A 197 15.05 -21.24 -25.48
CA PHE A 197 14.56 -20.27 -26.46
C PHE A 197 15.72 -19.66 -27.28
N PRO A 198 16.24 -20.35 -28.31
CA PRO A 198 17.37 -19.86 -29.10
C PRO A 198 17.13 -18.52 -29.82
N TRP A 199 15.86 -18.15 -30.05
CA TRP A 199 15.48 -16.85 -30.63
C TRP A 199 15.65 -15.66 -29.66
N LEU A 200 15.98 -15.91 -28.39
CA LEU A 200 16.36 -14.85 -27.44
C LEU A 200 17.74 -14.27 -27.73
N LEU A 201 18.54 -14.87 -28.62
CA LEU A 201 19.80 -14.30 -29.04
C LEU A 201 19.57 -12.96 -29.77
N TYR A 202 20.34 -11.94 -29.40
CA TYR A 202 20.36 -10.63 -30.04
C TYR A 202 21.80 -10.06 -30.05
N PRO A 203 22.12 -9.10 -30.94
CA PRO A 203 23.52 -8.71 -31.20
C PRO A 203 24.32 -8.26 -29.97
N SER A 204 23.72 -7.52 -29.03
CA SER A 204 24.39 -7.02 -27.82
C SER A 204 24.23 -7.92 -26.59
N LEU A 205 23.82 -9.19 -26.76
CA LEU A 205 23.55 -10.09 -25.64
C LEU A 205 24.80 -10.31 -24.78
N LEU A 206 25.97 -10.51 -25.40
CA LEU A 206 27.21 -10.73 -24.66
C LEU A 206 27.57 -9.49 -23.83
N ASP A 207 27.36 -8.29 -24.36
CA ASP A 207 27.58 -7.03 -23.65
C ASP A 207 26.71 -6.95 -22.38
N ASP A 208 25.41 -7.23 -22.49
CA ASP A 208 24.49 -7.22 -21.35
C ASP A 208 24.86 -8.30 -20.31
N ILE A 209 25.19 -9.52 -20.75
CA ILE A 209 25.59 -10.64 -19.86
C ILE A 209 26.91 -10.33 -19.15
N ALA A 210 27.85 -9.66 -19.81
CA ALA A 210 29.10 -9.22 -19.22
C ALA A 210 28.85 -8.17 -18.13
N GLY A 211 27.98 -7.19 -18.39
CA GLY A 211 27.53 -6.20 -17.41
C GLY A 211 26.85 -6.80 -16.18
N LYS A 212 26.25 -7.99 -16.29
CA LYS A 212 25.66 -8.72 -15.14
C LYS A 212 26.65 -9.57 -14.35
N GLY A 213 27.89 -9.72 -14.83
CA GLY A 213 28.91 -10.51 -14.14
C GLY A 213 28.75 -12.02 -14.32
N PHE A 214 27.95 -12.47 -15.29
CA PHE A 214 27.62 -13.88 -15.50
C PHE A 214 28.73 -14.64 -16.25
N LEU A 215 29.92 -14.72 -15.65
CA LEU A 215 31.13 -15.28 -16.27
C LEU A 215 30.93 -16.67 -16.95
N PRO A 216 30.24 -17.66 -16.33
CA PRO A 216 30.01 -18.94 -17.00
C PRO A 216 29.23 -18.80 -18.32
N LEU A 217 28.26 -17.88 -18.35
CA LEU A 217 27.47 -17.62 -19.53
C LEU A 217 28.25 -16.78 -20.56
N VAL A 218 29.08 -15.82 -20.12
CA VAL A 218 30.02 -15.11 -21.01
C VAL A 218 30.94 -16.11 -21.74
N ARG A 219 31.49 -17.10 -21.01
CA ARG A 219 32.33 -18.17 -21.60
C ARG A 219 31.56 -19.00 -22.62
N SER A 220 30.36 -19.45 -22.28
CA SER A 220 29.51 -20.23 -23.18
C SER A 220 29.14 -19.45 -24.45
N LEU A 221 28.74 -18.18 -24.33
CA LEU A 221 28.44 -17.33 -25.49
C LEU A 221 29.70 -17.07 -26.33
N HIS A 222 30.88 -17.01 -25.70
CA HIS A 222 32.14 -16.91 -26.42
C HIS A 222 32.48 -18.15 -27.24
N GLU A 223 32.36 -19.34 -26.65
CA GLU A 223 32.57 -20.61 -27.34
C GLU A 223 31.60 -20.80 -28.51
N ARG A 224 30.40 -20.22 -28.41
CA ARG A 224 29.38 -20.18 -29.49
C ARG A 224 29.67 -19.15 -30.59
N GLY A 225 30.77 -18.39 -30.48
CA GLY A 225 31.18 -17.41 -31.49
C GLY A 225 30.31 -16.16 -31.54
N LEU A 226 29.65 -15.77 -30.44
CA LEU A 226 28.95 -14.49 -30.40
C LEU A 226 29.95 -13.33 -30.33
N ASP A 227 29.69 -12.32 -31.15
CA ASP A 227 30.39 -11.03 -31.13
C ASP A 227 30.04 -10.25 -29.86
N CYS A 228 30.93 -9.36 -29.47
CA CYS A 228 30.67 -8.34 -28.45
C CYS A 228 31.23 -6.99 -28.91
N SER A 229 31.00 -5.95 -28.12
CA SER A 229 31.59 -4.63 -28.36
C SER A 229 32.45 -4.19 -27.17
N THR A 230 33.06 -3.00 -27.26
CA THR A 230 33.74 -2.36 -26.13
C THR A 230 32.80 -2.16 -24.92
N VAL A 231 31.48 -2.16 -25.14
CA VAL A 231 30.47 -2.06 -24.09
C VAL A 231 30.54 -3.23 -23.12
N ALA A 232 30.90 -4.44 -23.57
CA ALA A 232 31.00 -5.61 -22.68
C ALA A 232 32.00 -5.39 -21.53
N MET A 233 33.20 -4.92 -21.85
CA MET A 233 34.23 -4.68 -20.83
C MET A 233 33.93 -3.40 -20.03
N ASN A 234 33.36 -2.37 -20.67
CA ASN A 234 32.92 -1.16 -19.98
C ASN A 234 31.87 -1.48 -18.91
N GLU A 235 30.78 -2.15 -19.25
CA GLU A 235 29.70 -2.49 -18.31
C GLU A 235 30.17 -3.47 -17.23
N ALA A 236 31.00 -4.45 -17.58
CA ALA A 236 31.61 -5.35 -16.58
C ALA A 236 32.48 -4.57 -15.58
N ALA A 237 33.23 -3.57 -16.05
CA ALA A 237 34.06 -2.72 -15.19
C ALA A 237 33.23 -1.76 -14.35
N THR A 238 32.23 -1.10 -14.94
CA THR A 238 31.26 -0.23 -14.27
C THR A 238 30.58 -0.92 -13.09
N ASN A 239 30.27 -2.22 -13.22
CA ASN A 239 29.58 -3.00 -12.18
C ASN A 239 30.52 -3.87 -11.32
N GLY A 240 31.85 -3.69 -11.43
CA GLY A 240 32.81 -4.33 -10.53
C GLY A 240 33.06 -5.82 -10.79
N HIS A 241 32.80 -6.30 -12.00
CA HIS A 241 32.91 -7.72 -12.36
C HIS A 241 34.31 -8.07 -12.87
N LEU A 242 35.31 -8.02 -11.99
CA LEU A 242 36.73 -8.24 -12.32
C LEU A 242 37.00 -9.51 -13.13
N GLU A 243 36.39 -10.64 -12.77
CA GLU A 243 36.65 -11.91 -13.46
C GLU A 243 36.11 -11.92 -14.89
N VAL A 244 35.03 -11.17 -15.17
CA VAL A 244 34.55 -10.94 -16.54
C VAL A 244 35.50 -10.01 -17.28
N VAL A 245 35.97 -8.93 -16.65
CA VAL A 245 36.95 -8.00 -17.24
C VAL A 245 38.23 -8.75 -17.63
N LYS A 246 38.79 -9.59 -16.74
CA LYS A 246 39.94 -10.46 -17.03
C LYS A 246 39.66 -11.38 -18.21
N PHE A 247 38.51 -12.06 -18.20
CA PHE A 247 38.15 -12.97 -19.27
C PHE A 247 38.08 -12.28 -20.62
N LEU A 248 37.37 -11.15 -20.70
CA LEU A 248 37.27 -10.35 -21.93
C LEU A 248 38.65 -9.85 -22.36
N HIS A 249 39.49 -9.37 -21.44
CA HIS A 249 40.83 -8.90 -21.77
C HIS A 249 41.72 -9.98 -22.41
N PHE A 250 41.72 -11.20 -21.87
CA PHE A 250 42.61 -12.27 -22.35
C PHE A 250 42.06 -13.07 -23.54
N ASN A 251 40.75 -13.04 -23.78
CA ASN A 251 40.10 -13.91 -24.78
C ASN A 251 39.39 -13.13 -25.91
N ARG A 252 39.38 -11.79 -25.85
CA ARG A 252 38.71 -10.91 -26.82
C ARG A 252 39.64 -9.77 -27.26
N THR A 253 39.34 -9.22 -28.44
CA THR A 253 40.18 -8.21 -29.11
C THR A 253 39.55 -6.82 -29.18
N GLU A 254 38.24 -6.74 -28.87
CA GLU A 254 37.40 -5.56 -28.94
C GLU A 254 37.88 -4.46 -27.97
N GLY A 255 38.43 -4.86 -26.82
CA GLY A 255 38.99 -3.95 -25.83
C GLY A 255 37.93 -3.20 -25.01
N CYS A 256 38.27 -2.01 -24.54
CA CYS A 256 37.37 -1.12 -23.81
C CYS A 256 37.56 0.33 -24.26
N THR A 257 36.77 1.25 -23.71
CA THR A 257 37.02 2.69 -23.83
C THR A 257 37.52 3.23 -22.49
N ILE A 258 37.85 4.52 -22.42
CA ILE A 258 38.17 5.20 -21.14
C ILE A 258 37.06 5.02 -20.09
N GLY A 259 35.81 4.80 -20.54
CA GLY A 259 34.67 4.57 -19.68
C GLY A 259 34.86 3.38 -18.74
N ALA A 260 35.53 2.31 -19.15
CA ALA A 260 35.76 1.15 -18.26
C ALA A 260 36.51 1.56 -16.98
N LEU A 261 37.57 2.36 -17.12
CA LEU A 261 38.36 2.80 -15.97
C LEU A 261 37.65 3.91 -15.20
N GLU A 262 37.06 4.89 -15.89
CA GLU A 262 36.36 6.01 -15.24
C GLU A 262 35.16 5.56 -14.40
N TRP A 263 34.30 4.70 -14.93
CA TRP A 263 33.14 4.21 -14.19
C TRP A 263 33.53 3.25 -13.07
N ALA A 264 34.58 2.44 -13.26
CA ALA A 264 35.13 1.62 -12.16
C ALA A 264 35.69 2.49 -11.03
N ILE A 265 36.33 3.63 -11.34
CA ILE A 265 36.79 4.60 -10.35
C ILE A 265 35.61 5.30 -9.66
N LEU A 266 34.62 5.76 -10.44
CA LEU A 266 33.44 6.46 -9.93
C LEU A 266 32.62 5.60 -8.96
N ASN A 267 32.55 4.28 -9.21
CA ASN A 267 31.80 3.33 -8.39
C ASN A 267 32.66 2.60 -7.34
N GLY A 268 33.95 2.93 -7.22
CA GLY A 268 34.81 2.41 -6.16
C GLY A 268 35.30 0.98 -6.34
N HIS A 269 35.34 0.46 -7.57
CA HIS A 269 35.76 -0.92 -7.87
C HIS A 269 37.30 -1.04 -7.97
N LEU A 270 37.98 -0.88 -6.83
CA LEU A 270 39.45 -0.81 -6.76
C LEU A 270 40.18 -1.99 -7.44
N ASP A 271 39.66 -3.20 -7.34
CA ASP A 271 40.23 -4.40 -7.92
C ASP A 271 40.18 -4.37 -9.47
N VAL A 272 39.08 -3.90 -10.04
CA VAL A 272 38.95 -3.60 -11.47
C VAL A 272 39.88 -2.46 -11.88
N VAL A 273 39.94 -1.37 -11.11
CA VAL A 273 40.83 -0.22 -11.37
C VAL A 273 42.29 -0.68 -11.46
N ARG A 274 42.76 -1.46 -10.49
CA ARG A 274 44.12 -2.04 -10.48
C ARG A 274 44.39 -2.88 -11.73
N PHE A 275 43.43 -3.72 -12.11
CA PHE A 275 43.58 -4.58 -13.28
C PHE A 275 43.67 -3.76 -14.57
N LEU A 276 42.74 -2.82 -14.77
CA LEU A 276 42.70 -1.99 -15.97
C LEU A 276 43.95 -1.13 -16.10
N ILE A 277 44.41 -0.47 -15.04
CA ILE A 277 45.66 0.34 -15.06
C ILE A 277 46.88 -0.52 -15.42
N ALA A 278 46.95 -1.76 -14.94
CA ALA A 278 48.09 -2.63 -15.19
C ALA A 278 48.11 -3.27 -16.59
N HIS A 279 46.95 -3.42 -17.25
CA HIS A 279 46.82 -4.22 -18.48
C HIS A 279 46.23 -3.48 -19.68
N ARG A 280 45.72 -2.25 -19.49
CA ARG A 280 45.07 -1.43 -20.53
C ARG A 280 45.75 -0.07 -20.67
N THR A 281 45.63 0.54 -21.84
CA THR A 281 46.36 1.78 -22.19
C THR A 281 45.43 2.95 -22.53
N GLU A 282 44.11 2.71 -22.50
CA GLU A 282 43.08 3.70 -22.80
C GLU A 282 43.14 4.90 -21.83
N GLY A 283 43.53 4.64 -20.58
CA GLY A 283 43.63 5.65 -19.54
C GLY A 283 42.27 6.13 -19.04
N ALA A 284 42.27 7.29 -18.41
CA ALA A 284 41.09 7.98 -17.90
C ALA A 284 41.29 9.50 -18.07
N SER A 285 40.23 10.27 -17.89
CA SER A 285 40.33 11.73 -17.86
C SER A 285 41.29 12.23 -16.78
N PRO A 286 41.93 13.40 -16.98
CA PRO A 286 42.85 13.99 -16.00
C PRO A 286 42.23 14.30 -14.62
N THR A 287 40.90 14.38 -14.54
CA THR A 287 40.14 14.73 -13.33
C THR A 287 39.46 13.53 -12.69
N VAL A 288 39.81 12.29 -13.08
CA VAL A 288 39.14 11.09 -12.58
C VAL A 288 39.28 10.90 -11.06
N LEU A 289 40.34 11.46 -10.46
CA LEU A 289 40.52 11.45 -9.00
C LEU A 289 39.46 12.31 -8.30
N ASP A 290 39.02 13.41 -8.92
CA ASP A 290 37.97 14.29 -8.37
C ASP A 290 36.66 13.49 -8.21
N PHE A 291 36.36 12.61 -9.15
CA PHE A 291 35.19 11.72 -9.09
C PHE A 291 35.30 10.69 -7.96
N ALA A 292 36.48 10.07 -7.78
CA ALA A 292 36.72 9.14 -6.68
C ALA A 292 36.56 9.84 -5.31
N ALA A 293 37.07 11.07 -5.21
CA ALA A 293 36.99 11.89 -4.02
C ALA A 293 35.54 12.31 -3.72
N ALA A 294 34.80 12.73 -4.74
CA ALA A 294 33.40 13.15 -4.63
C ALA A 294 32.45 12.03 -4.18
N ASN A 295 32.76 10.76 -4.50
CA ASN A 295 31.93 9.60 -4.15
C ASN A 295 32.44 8.83 -2.92
N GLY A 296 33.48 9.32 -2.24
CA GLY A 296 33.91 8.73 -0.97
C GLY A 296 34.79 7.48 -1.11
N HIS A 297 35.32 7.18 -2.29
CA HIS A 297 36.14 5.99 -2.56
C HIS A 297 37.60 6.20 -2.17
N PHE A 298 37.85 6.24 -0.86
CA PHE A 298 39.16 6.58 -0.30
C PHE A 298 40.29 5.64 -0.72
N ASP A 299 40.02 4.34 -0.80
CA ASP A 299 40.97 3.32 -1.23
C ASP A 299 41.40 3.49 -2.69
N VAL A 300 40.46 3.88 -3.56
CA VAL A 300 40.74 4.28 -4.94
C VAL A 300 41.55 5.57 -4.98
N VAL A 301 41.19 6.59 -4.19
CA VAL A 301 41.97 7.85 -4.10
C VAL A 301 43.42 7.58 -3.69
N GLN A 302 43.65 6.75 -2.66
CA GLN A 302 44.99 6.37 -2.21
C GLN A 302 45.75 5.62 -3.31
N HIS A 303 45.10 4.69 -4.00
CA HIS A 303 45.73 3.94 -5.07
C HIS A 303 46.12 4.84 -6.24
N LEU A 304 45.20 5.68 -6.74
CA LEU A 304 45.48 6.61 -7.83
C LEU A 304 46.58 7.63 -7.46
N HIS A 305 46.61 8.09 -6.20
CA HIS A 305 47.70 8.93 -5.70
C HIS A 305 49.05 8.20 -5.72
N SER A 306 49.10 6.94 -5.29
CA SER A 306 50.35 6.16 -5.25
C SER A 306 51.02 5.97 -6.62
N LEU A 307 50.25 6.08 -7.71
CA LEU A 307 50.75 5.96 -9.08
C LEU A 307 51.40 7.26 -9.59
N GLY A 308 51.08 8.42 -8.99
CA GLY A 308 51.63 9.73 -9.36
C GLY A 308 51.23 10.27 -10.74
N THR A 309 50.57 9.47 -11.59
CA THR A 309 50.17 9.85 -12.96
C THR A 309 48.79 10.50 -13.02
N PHE A 310 47.95 10.31 -12.00
CA PHE A 310 46.60 10.89 -11.94
C PHE A 310 46.62 12.19 -11.15
N GLY A 311 46.28 13.27 -11.85
CA GLY A 311 46.05 14.59 -11.26
C GLY A 311 44.70 14.68 -10.53
N CYS A 312 44.53 15.76 -9.79
CA CYS A 312 43.23 16.19 -9.28
C CYS A 312 43.12 17.70 -9.43
N THR A 313 41.93 18.25 -9.20
CA THR A 313 41.73 19.69 -9.12
C THR A 313 41.25 20.06 -7.72
N VAL A 314 41.06 21.37 -7.47
CA VAL A 314 40.40 21.85 -6.24
C VAL A 314 39.03 21.22 -6.02
N ALA A 315 38.38 20.74 -7.09
CA ALA A 315 37.09 20.07 -7.04
C ALA A 315 37.14 18.76 -6.22
N ALA A 316 38.28 18.07 -6.16
CA ALA A 316 38.40 16.85 -5.37
C ALA A 316 38.12 17.10 -3.89
N VAL A 317 38.75 18.12 -3.30
CA VAL A 317 38.53 18.47 -1.89
C VAL A 317 37.16 19.10 -1.70
N ASP A 318 36.72 19.98 -2.61
CA ASP A 318 35.43 20.66 -2.48
C ASP A 318 34.26 19.68 -2.53
N HIS A 319 34.28 18.71 -3.45
CA HIS A 319 33.24 17.69 -3.56
C HIS A 319 33.33 16.67 -2.44
N ALA A 320 34.54 16.25 -2.03
CA ALA A 320 34.71 15.40 -0.85
C ALA A 320 34.19 16.08 0.43
N ALA A 321 34.40 17.39 0.59
CA ALA A 321 33.85 18.17 1.70
C ALA A 321 32.32 18.26 1.62
N SER A 322 31.77 18.49 0.42
CA SER A 322 30.33 18.52 0.16
C SER A 322 29.64 17.17 0.39
N GLY A 323 30.33 16.05 0.21
CA GLY A 323 29.85 14.68 0.49
C GLY A 323 30.23 14.14 1.88
N GLY A 324 30.92 14.95 2.70
CA GLY A 324 31.24 14.58 4.09
C GLY A 324 32.38 13.57 4.24
N HIS A 325 33.20 13.38 3.21
CA HIS A 325 34.28 12.38 3.18
C HIS A 325 35.55 12.89 3.86
N LEU A 326 35.52 12.98 5.20
CA LEU A 326 36.58 13.59 6.03
C LEU A 326 37.96 12.97 5.81
N ASN A 327 38.05 11.64 5.77
CA ASN A 327 39.29 10.91 5.51
C ASN A 327 39.94 11.29 4.16
N ILE A 328 39.13 11.52 3.12
CA ILE A 328 39.60 11.95 1.81
C ILE A 328 40.11 13.39 1.87
N VAL A 329 39.35 14.29 2.51
CA VAL A 329 39.76 15.69 2.67
C VAL A 329 41.08 15.79 3.45
N GLU A 330 41.20 15.10 4.57
CA GLU A 330 42.45 15.03 5.35
C GLU A 330 43.62 14.54 4.50
N PHE A 331 43.43 13.44 3.76
CA PHE A 331 44.47 12.86 2.93
C PHE A 331 44.90 13.79 1.79
N LEU A 332 43.94 14.35 1.04
CA LEU A 332 44.22 15.25 -0.08
C LEU A 332 44.91 16.52 0.39
N LEU A 333 44.44 17.16 1.47
CA LEU A 333 45.08 18.37 2.01
C LEU A 333 46.50 18.12 2.56
N MET A 334 46.82 16.88 2.94
CA MET A 334 48.15 16.51 3.45
C MET A 334 49.12 16.10 2.32
N HIS A 335 48.63 15.47 1.26
CA HIS A 335 49.48 14.82 0.25
C HIS A 335 49.41 15.46 -1.15
N ARG A 336 48.50 16.40 -1.39
CA ARG A 336 48.30 17.09 -2.67
C ARG A 336 48.47 18.60 -2.50
N SER A 337 48.99 19.25 -3.54
CA SER A 337 49.27 20.69 -3.54
C SER A 337 48.13 21.53 -4.11
N GLU A 338 47.19 20.90 -4.81
CA GLU A 338 46.08 21.54 -5.52
C GLU A 338 45.12 22.23 -4.56
N GLY A 339 44.96 21.71 -3.34
CA GLY A 339 44.16 22.32 -2.28
C GLY A 339 42.67 22.29 -2.56
N CYS A 340 41.97 23.36 -2.18
CA CYS A 340 40.52 23.51 -2.29
C CYS A 340 40.15 24.95 -2.62
N THR A 341 38.87 25.23 -2.87
CA THR A 341 38.40 26.61 -2.92
C THR A 341 38.35 27.18 -1.50
N HIS A 342 39.45 27.82 -1.08
CA HIS A 342 39.71 28.25 0.30
C HIS A 342 38.52 28.94 0.97
N ASP A 343 37.84 29.86 0.29
CA ASP A 343 36.74 30.65 0.86
C ASP A 343 35.38 29.95 0.80
N LYS A 344 35.26 28.83 0.08
CA LYS A 344 34.00 28.11 -0.16
C LYS A 344 33.97 26.70 0.39
N VAL A 345 35.10 26.09 0.73
CA VAL A 345 35.14 24.68 1.19
C VAL A 345 34.30 24.45 2.45
N VAL A 346 34.26 25.42 3.38
CA VAL A 346 33.38 25.37 4.56
C VAL A 346 31.92 25.52 4.15
N GLU A 347 31.61 26.44 3.22
CA GLU A 347 30.27 26.60 2.64
C GLU A 347 29.77 25.28 2.03
N LYS A 348 30.63 24.58 1.29
CA LYS A 348 30.32 23.27 0.68
C LYS A 348 30.01 22.21 1.73
N ALA A 349 30.80 22.13 2.80
CA ALA A 349 30.54 21.21 3.91
C ALA A 349 29.20 21.52 4.61
N LEU A 350 28.87 22.81 4.80
CA LEU A 350 27.60 23.21 5.42
C LEU A 350 26.40 22.91 4.51
N LYS A 351 26.50 23.16 3.19
CA LYS A 351 25.46 22.81 2.20
C LYS A 351 25.24 21.30 2.12
N GLY A 352 26.31 20.51 2.22
CA GLY A 352 26.26 19.05 2.35
C GLY A 352 25.64 18.55 3.66
N CYS A 353 25.35 19.43 4.62
CA CYS A 353 24.90 19.10 5.97
C CYS A 353 25.93 18.25 6.76
N HIS A 354 27.21 18.62 6.68
CA HIS A 354 28.31 17.93 7.34
C HIS A 354 29.01 18.81 8.40
N PRO A 355 28.44 18.95 9.61
CA PRO A 355 28.99 19.84 10.63
C PRO A 355 30.36 19.40 11.16
N HIS A 356 30.65 18.10 11.18
CA HIS A 356 31.96 17.59 11.57
C HIS A 356 33.06 17.99 10.57
N MET A 357 32.77 17.89 9.28
CA MET A 357 33.65 18.38 8.21
C MET A 357 33.86 19.90 8.33
N ALA A 358 32.79 20.67 8.52
CA ALA A 358 32.88 22.12 8.69
C ALA A 358 33.73 22.51 9.91
N ARG A 359 33.55 21.85 11.07
CA ARG A 359 34.38 22.04 12.28
C ARG A 359 35.85 21.73 12.00
N TYR A 360 36.13 20.63 11.32
CA TYR A 360 37.49 20.26 10.93
C TYR A 360 38.12 21.36 10.06
N LEU A 361 37.46 21.79 8.99
CA LEU A 361 37.97 22.85 8.11
C LEU A 361 38.16 24.18 8.86
N LEU A 362 37.22 24.60 9.70
CA LEU A 362 37.38 25.79 10.54
C LEU A 362 38.60 25.66 11.48
N SER A 363 38.82 24.49 12.08
CA SER A 363 39.99 24.24 12.93
C SER A 363 41.33 24.31 12.19
N ARG A 364 41.30 24.13 10.87
CA ARG A 364 42.47 24.25 9.97
C ARG A 364 42.69 25.70 9.49
N GLY A 365 41.86 26.65 9.91
CA GLY A 365 41.98 28.08 9.58
C GLY A 365 41.25 28.51 8.32
N TYR A 366 40.42 27.64 7.72
CA TYR A 366 39.56 28.06 6.61
C TYR A 366 38.48 29.01 7.12
N PRO A 367 38.13 30.06 6.36
CA PRO A 367 37.20 31.08 6.81
C PRO A 367 35.77 30.55 6.86
N PHE A 368 35.00 31.05 7.83
CA PHE A 368 33.55 30.86 7.85
C PHE A 368 32.93 31.63 6.67
N PRO A 369 31.95 31.07 5.93
CA PRO A 369 31.36 31.74 4.78
C PRO A 369 30.80 33.10 5.16
N THR A 370 31.10 34.13 4.37
CA THR A 370 30.57 35.50 4.56
C THR A 370 29.45 35.81 3.57
N SER A 371 29.41 35.16 2.41
CA SER A 371 28.33 35.25 1.41
C SER A 371 27.03 34.58 1.86
N GLU A 372 25.94 34.91 1.17
CA GLU A 372 24.63 34.29 1.34
C GLU A 372 24.73 32.75 1.25
N LEU A 373 24.20 32.05 2.26
CA LEU A 373 24.31 30.60 2.38
C LEU A 373 22.98 29.95 2.00
N ASN A 374 22.89 29.50 0.75
CA ASN A 374 21.73 28.74 0.29
C ASN A 374 21.88 27.25 0.68
N LEU A 375 21.28 26.85 1.80
CA LEU A 375 21.26 25.45 2.23
C LEU A 375 20.28 24.64 1.39
N ASP A 376 20.72 23.48 0.91
CA ASP A 376 19.86 22.59 0.13
C ASP A 376 18.73 22.02 1.00
N TYR A 377 17.53 21.85 0.43
CA TYR A 377 16.33 21.41 1.17
C TYR A 377 16.51 20.12 1.97
N PHE A 378 17.33 19.17 1.50
CA PHE A 378 17.58 17.92 2.23
C PHE A 378 18.27 18.14 3.58
N CYS A 379 18.96 19.28 3.77
CA CYS A 379 19.67 19.60 5.00
C CYS A 379 18.71 19.62 6.20
N PHE A 380 17.51 20.18 6.04
CA PHE A 380 16.56 20.38 7.13
C PHE A 380 15.94 19.08 7.66
N GLY A 381 15.84 18.04 6.83
CA GLY A 381 15.45 16.70 7.25
C GLY A 381 16.60 15.83 7.80
N ASN A 382 17.85 16.29 7.69
CA ASN A 382 19.02 15.52 8.12
C ASN A 382 19.20 15.60 9.65
N PRO A 383 19.44 14.49 10.37
CA PRO A 383 19.73 14.50 11.81
C PRO A 383 20.93 15.37 12.23
N GLU A 384 21.93 15.53 11.37
CA GLU A 384 23.14 16.33 11.64
C GLU A 384 22.92 17.85 11.46
N SER A 385 21.77 18.27 10.94
CA SER A 385 21.43 19.68 10.72
C SER A 385 21.58 20.55 11.95
N VAL A 386 21.22 20.03 13.13
CA VAL A 386 21.41 20.74 14.41
C VAL A 386 22.85 21.25 14.54
N GLY A 387 23.84 20.42 14.20
CA GLY A 387 25.25 20.80 14.26
C GLY A 387 25.63 21.89 13.26
N VAL A 388 24.98 21.93 12.09
CA VAL A 388 25.16 22.99 11.08
C VAL A 388 24.63 24.31 11.61
N PHE A 389 23.42 24.30 12.17
CA PHE A 389 22.79 25.50 12.70
C PHE A 389 23.45 25.99 14.00
N GLU A 390 23.97 25.10 14.84
CA GLU A 390 24.85 25.48 15.95
C GLU A 390 26.08 26.25 15.47
N LEU A 391 26.71 25.82 14.37
CA LEU A 391 27.84 26.53 13.79
C LEU A 391 27.44 27.89 13.24
N LEU A 392 26.29 27.98 12.55
CA LEU A 392 25.77 29.25 12.02
C LEU A 392 25.55 30.26 13.15
N VAL A 393 24.87 29.85 14.22
CA VAL A 393 24.61 30.68 15.40
C VAL A 393 25.92 31.08 16.09
N ALA A 394 26.84 30.13 16.28
CA ALA A 394 28.13 30.40 16.94
C ALA A 394 28.99 31.43 16.19
N HIS A 395 28.81 31.56 14.88
CA HIS A 395 29.51 32.54 14.03
C HIS A 395 28.65 33.79 13.75
N GLY A 396 27.57 33.99 14.50
CA GLY A 396 26.73 35.20 14.44
C GLY A 396 25.91 35.32 13.16
N ARG A 397 25.62 34.20 12.47
CA ARG A 397 24.68 34.22 11.34
C ARG A 397 23.24 34.36 11.85
N PRO A 398 22.46 35.32 11.33
CA PRO A 398 21.04 35.39 11.64
C PRO A 398 20.34 34.15 11.08
N ILE A 399 19.36 33.64 11.84
CA ILE A 399 18.46 32.61 11.35
C ILE A 399 17.41 33.26 10.45
N GLU A 400 17.14 32.65 9.31
CA GLU A 400 16.14 33.10 8.35
C GLU A 400 14.78 32.44 8.62
N GLU A 401 13.68 33.13 8.30
CA GLU A 401 12.31 32.61 8.44
C GLU A 401 12.14 31.29 7.67
N ASP A 402 12.59 31.26 6.42
CA ASP A 402 12.51 30.09 5.53
C ASP A 402 13.16 28.85 6.15
N TRP A 403 14.27 29.01 6.89
CA TRP A 403 14.96 27.90 7.54
C TRP A 403 14.14 27.31 8.69
N PHE A 404 13.48 28.16 9.48
CA PHE A 404 12.61 27.73 10.56
C PHE A 404 11.35 27.03 10.03
N LEU A 405 10.74 27.58 8.98
CA LEU A 405 9.59 26.98 8.32
C LEU A 405 9.95 25.63 7.67
N GLN A 406 11.08 25.54 6.97
CA GLN A 406 11.51 24.30 6.33
C GLN A 406 11.84 23.21 7.36
N ALA A 407 12.44 23.55 8.51
CA ALA A 407 12.63 22.61 9.62
C ALA A 407 11.29 22.03 10.14
N CYS A 408 10.21 22.83 10.11
CA CYS A 408 8.86 22.36 10.44
C CYS A 408 8.29 21.42 9.37
N VAL A 409 8.47 21.78 8.09
CA VAL A 409 8.03 20.97 6.93
C VAL A 409 8.70 19.61 6.91
N ASP A 410 10.00 19.54 7.17
CA ASP A 410 10.76 18.29 7.22
C ASP A 410 10.63 17.52 8.55
N SER A 411 9.75 17.98 9.43
CA SER A 411 9.42 17.32 10.71
C SER A 411 10.62 17.12 11.65
N ASN A 412 11.61 18.01 11.58
CA ASN A 412 12.83 17.92 12.40
C ASN A 412 12.68 18.68 13.72
N LEU A 413 12.07 18.01 14.72
CA LEU A 413 11.82 18.61 16.04
C LEU A 413 13.11 19.09 16.76
N PRO A 414 14.23 18.35 16.77
CA PRO A 414 15.48 18.85 17.36
C PRO A 414 15.94 20.18 16.75
N LEU A 415 15.89 20.30 15.42
CA LEU A 415 16.25 21.53 14.75
C LEU A 415 15.27 22.66 15.07
N VAL A 416 13.96 22.39 15.02
CA VAL A 416 12.94 23.40 15.39
C VAL A 416 13.16 23.91 16.81
N ARG A 417 13.50 23.04 17.77
CA ARG A 417 13.79 23.46 19.15
C ARG A 417 14.99 24.40 19.25
N LEU A 418 16.05 24.13 18.47
CA LEU A 418 17.22 24.99 18.41
C LEU A 418 16.86 26.35 17.81
N LEU A 419 16.20 26.34 16.66
CA LEU A 419 15.86 27.56 15.90
C LEU A 419 14.81 28.41 16.62
N TYR A 420 13.89 27.80 17.37
CA TYR A 420 12.86 28.49 18.14
C TYR A 420 13.45 29.52 19.12
N ALA A 421 14.63 29.25 19.69
CA ALA A 421 15.30 30.20 20.60
C ALA A 421 15.77 31.49 19.91
N TYR A 422 15.87 31.49 18.58
CA TYR A 422 16.34 32.61 17.76
C TYR A 422 15.28 33.12 16.78
N ALA A 423 14.13 32.45 16.68
CA ALA A 423 13.07 32.77 15.75
C ALA A 423 12.32 34.05 16.18
N ASP A 424 11.92 34.86 15.20
CA ASP A 424 10.98 35.95 15.45
C ASP A 424 9.59 35.36 15.79
N PRO A 425 8.94 35.77 16.89
CA PRO A 425 7.59 35.34 17.22
C PRO A 425 6.56 35.53 16.09
N ALA A 426 6.79 36.46 15.16
CA ALA A 426 5.95 36.67 13.98
C ALA A 426 5.89 35.45 13.04
N TRP A 427 6.91 34.58 13.06
CA TRP A 427 6.99 33.38 12.20
C TRP A 427 6.19 32.20 12.74
N HIS A 428 5.91 32.17 14.04
CA HIS A 428 5.32 31.00 14.72
C HIS A 428 3.94 30.59 14.16
N PRO A 429 3.03 31.52 13.78
CA PRO A 429 1.75 31.14 13.18
C PRO A 429 1.87 30.43 11.84
N GLU A 430 2.78 30.87 10.97
CA GLU A 430 3.01 30.22 9.68
C GLU A 430 3.73 28.87 9.88
N ALA A 431 4.68 28.79 10.82
CA ALA A 431 5.33 27.54 11.21
C ALA A 431 4.32 26.50 11.72
N LEU A 432 3.35 26.92 12.54
CA LEU A 432 2.27 26.07 13.01
C LEU A 432 1.41 25.56 11.85
N LYS A 433 1.06 26.43 10.90
CA LYS A 433 0.29 26.07 9.71
C LYS A 433 1.03 25.06 8.83
N GLU A 434 2.33 25.26 8.60
CA GLU A 434 3.17 24.33 7.83
C GLU A 434 3.32 22.97 8.55
N ALA A 435 3.58 22.97 9.86
CA ALA A 435 3.64 21.75 10.65
C ALA A 435 2.33 20.94 10.61
N VAL A 436 1.17 21.62 10.65
CA VAL A 436 -0.15 20.97 10.49
C VAL A 436 -0.33 20.43 9.07
N ARG A 437 0.13 21.15 8.04
CA ARG A 437 0.03 20.73 6.63
C ARG A 437 0.74 19.40 6.38
N VAL A 438 1.93 19.21 6.96
CA VAL A 438 2.73 17.98 6.82
C VAL A 438 2.45 16.91 7.88
N ASN A 439 1.51 17.17 8.81
CA ASN A 439 1.19 16.29 9.95
C ASN A 439 2.37 16.08 10.93
N ALA A 440 3.22 17.09 11.12
CA ALA A 440 4.33 17.09 12.09
C ALA A 440 3.82 17.37 13.51
N TRP A 441 2.99 16.48 14.04
CA TRP A 441 2.24 16.70 15.28
C TRP A 441 3.10 16.91 16.54
N ASP A 442 4.31 16.36 16.57
CA ASP A 442 5.26 16.62 17.66
C ASP A 442 5.74 18.07 17.68
N ILE A 443 5.89 18.67 16.49
CA ILE A 443 6.22 20.08 16.33
C ILE A 443 5.00 20.94 16.67
N VAL A 444 3.80 20.59 16.18
CA VAL A 444 2.55 21.27 16.54
C VAL A 444 2.38 21.32 18.07
N ARG A 445 2.59 20.17 18.73
CA ARG A 445 2.54 20.07 20.20
C ARG A 445 3.59 20.96 20.86
N PHE A 446 4.82 20.99 20.33
CA PHE A 446 5.88 21.84 20.85
C PHE A 446 5.54 23.33 20.71
N LEU A 447 5.12 23.78 19.52
CA LEU A 447 4.76 25.18 19.26
C LEU A 447 3.59 25.62 20.15
N LEU A 448 2.52 24.82 20.22
CA LEU A 448 1.39 25.13 21.10
C LEU A 448 1.78 25.10 22.60
N ALA A 449 2.76 24.30 23.01
CA ALA A 449 3.20 24.31 24.40
C ALA A 449 3.94 25.60 24.79
N ASN A 450 4.58 26.28 23.84
CA ASN A 450 5.37 27.47 24.09
C ASN A 450 4.64 28.78 23.73
N ASP A 451 3.70 28.74 22.78
CA ASP A 451 2.97 29.91 22.30
C ASP A 451 1.46 29.89 22.60
N ALA A 452 0.91 31.09 22.77
CA ALA A 452 -0.53 31.33 22.86
C ALA A 452 -1.18 31.46 21.48
N MET A 453 -1.03 30.44 20.64
CA MET A 453 -1.63 30.40 19.30
C MET A 453 -2.92 29.58 19.27
N ASP A 454 -3.88 30.09 18.50
CA ASP A 454 -5.15 29.43 18.22
C ASP A 454 -5.03 28.49 17.01
N VAL A 455 -5.75 27.36 17.03
CA VAL A 455 -5.83 26.45 15.89
C VAL A 455 -7.22 26.38 15.30
N SER A 456 -7.32 25.96 14.03
CA SER A 456 -8.60 25.77 13.36
C SER A 456 -9.28 24.46 13.76
N ALA A 457 -10.61 24.40 13.61
CA ALA A 457 -11.37 23.15 13.79
C ALA A 457 -10.89 22.02 12.86
N ASP A 458 -10.38 22.35 11.66
CA ASP A 458 -9.78 21.37 10.74
C ASP A 458 -8.50 20.74 11.31
N THR A 459 -7.67 21.56 11.99
CA THR A 459 -6.46 21.08 12.66
C THR A 459 -6.79 20.07 13.75
N LEU A 460 -7.81 20.37 14.57
CA LEU A 460 -8.29 19.45 15.61
C LEU A 460 -8.81 18.13 15.00
N LYS A 461 -9.59 18.21 13.91
CA LYS A 461 -10.08 17.02 13.19
C LYS A 461 -8.93 16.17 12.65
N LYS A 462 -7.91 16.79 12.08
CA LYS A 462 -6.70 16.11 11.59
C LYS A 462 -5.92 15.44 12.74
N ALA A 463 -5.72 16.13 13.86
CA ALA A 463 -5.03 15.57 15.03
C ALA A 463 -5.75 14.31 15.57
N LEU A 464 -7.08 14.36 15.66
CA LEU A 464 -7.90 13.22 16.07
C LEU A 464 -7.78 12.04 15.08
N ARG A 465 -7.82 12.30 13.77
CA ARG A 465 -7.63 11.27 12.73
C ARG A 465 -6.25 10.63 12.78
N SER A 466 -5.21 11.43 13.03
CA SER A 466 -3.82 10.96 13.13
C SER A 466 -3.47 10.30 14.47
N GLY A 467 -4.40 10.27 15.44
CA GLY A 467 -4.21 9.56 16.71
C GLY A 467 -3.49 10.34 17.81
N TYR A 468 -3.34 11.66 17.67
CA TYR A 468 -2.69 12.53 18.67
C TYR A 468 -3.71 13.03 19.70
N PHE A 469 -4.24 12.11 20.49
CA PHE A 469 -5.35 12.35 21.42
C PHE A 469 -5.02 13.32 22.55
N ASP A 470 -3.80 13.24 23.11
CA ASP A 470 -3.37 14.14 24.19
C ASP A 470 -3.29 15.59 23.71
N LEU A 471 -2.81 15.78 22.48
CA LEU A 471 -2.77 17.08 21.81
C LEU A 471 -4.20 17.59 21.53
N ALA A 472 -5.08 16.74 21.01
CA ALA A 472 -6.48 17.10 20.80
C ALA A 472 -7.19 17.50 22.11
N ALA A 473 -6.94 16.77 23.21
CA ALA A 473 -7.46 17.11 24.53
C ALA A 473 -6.85 18.41 25.08
N GLN A 474 -5.59 18.71 24.77
CA GLN A 474 -4.98 19.99 25.11
C GLN A 474 -5.62 21.14 24.33
N ILE A 475 -5.83 20.98 23.02
CA ILE A 475 -6.51 21.97 22.16
C ILE A 475 -7.93 22.23 22.69
N LEU A 476 -8.73 21.19 22.94
CA LEU A 476 -10.11 21.30 23.45
C LEU A 476 -10.23 21.91 24.85
N ARG A 477 -9.15 21.89 25.64
CA ARG A 477 -9.08 22.57 26.95
C ARG A 477 -8.77 24.05 26.79
N ARG A 478 -7.93 24.41 25.82
CA ARG A 478 -7.53 25.80 25.56
C ARG A 478 -8.58 26.57 24.76
N GLN A 479 -9.27 25.88 23.85
CA GLN A 479 -10.23 26.45 22.91
C GLN A 479 -11.61 25.77 23.04
N PRO A 480 -12.39 26.09 24.09
CA PRO A 480 -13.72 25.51 24.30
C PRO A 480 -14.69 25.73 23.14
N GLU A 481 -14.52 26.81 22.38
CA GLU A 481 -15.31 27.16 21.20
C GLU A 481 -15.21 26.16 20.04
N LEU A 482 -14.15 25.34 20.00
CA LEU A 482 -13.99 24.28 19.01
C LEU A 482 -14.83 23.03 19.31
N ARG A 483 -15.51 22.97 20.46
CA ARG A 483 -16.42 21.87 20.83
C ARG A 483 -17.68 21.91 19.96
N HIS A 484 -17.57 21.39 18.74
CA HIS A 484 -18.67 21.29 17.79
C HIS A 484 -19.13 19.83 17.65
N GLU A 485 -20.45 19.64 17.50
CA GLU A 485 -21.11 18.34 17.34
C GLU A 485 -20.50 17.46 16.23
N LYS A 486 -20.19 18.04 15.07
CA LYS A 486 -19.51 17.42 13.92
C LYS A 486 -18.12 16.82 14.20
N LEU A 487 -17.53 17.03 15.37
CA LEU A 487 -16.27 16.36 15.74
C LEU A 487 -16.48 14.85 15.95
N LEU A 488 -17.60 14.46 16.55
CA LEU A 488 -17.91 13.05 16.80
C LEU A 488 -18.20 12.32 15.48
N GLU A 489 -18.93 12.96 14.56
CA GLU A 489 -19.12 12.48 13.18
C GLU A 489 -17.79 12.24 12.47
N ALA A 490 -16.86 13.20 12.54
CA ALA A 490 -15.55 13.08 11.90
C ALA A 490 -14.69 11.95 12.49
N ALA A 491 -14.79 11.70 13.80
CA ALA A 491 -14.12 10.59 14.48
C ALA A 491 -14.72 9.23 14.07
N ALA A 492 -16.06 9.14 13.98
CA ALA A 492 -16.76 7.95 13.51
C ALA A 492 -16.48 7.65 12.02
N ALA A 493 -16.48 8.67 11.17
CA ALA A 493 -16.15 8.54 9.75
C ALA A 493 -14.71 8.06 9.49
N SER A 494 -13.80 8.24 10.47
CA SER A 494 -12.41 7.79 10.40
C SER A 494 -12.13 6.52 11.22
N HIS A 495 -13.16 5.86 11.75
CA HIS A 495 -13.06 4.59 12.50
C HIS A 495 -12.12 4.63 13.71
N ASN A 496 -11.98 5.80 14.34
CA ASN A 496 -11.04 5.98 15.43
C ASN A 496 -11.73 5.84 16.80
N ALA A 497 -11.79 4.60 17.29
CA ALA A 497 -12.41 4.25 18.58
C ALA A 497 -11.88 5.06 19.78
N LYS A 498 -10.59 5.40 19.78
CA LYS A 498 -9.98 6.21 20.86
C LYS A 498 -10.45 7.67 20.78
N ALA A 499 -10.53 8.25 19.59
CA ALA A 499 -11.10 9.58 19.38
C ALA A 499 -12.56 9.63 19.84
N ILE A 500 -13.36 8.63 19.46
CA ILE A 500 -14.78 8.52 19.87
C ILE A 500 -14.88 8.51 21.40
N ARG A 501 -14.12 7.65 22.09
CA ARG A 501 -14.14 7.58 23.57
C ARG A 501 -13.74 8.91 24.22
N LEU A 502 -12.72 9.58 23.70
CA LEU A 502 -12.26 10.87 24.22
C LEU A 502 -13.34 11.94 24.09
N LEU A 503 -13.97 12.04 22.91
CA LEU A 503 -15.02 13.03 22.65
C LEU A 503 -16.28 12.75 23.48
N LEU A 504 -16.69 11.49 23.60
CA LEU A 504 -17.83 11.10 24.44
C LEU A 504 -17.56 11.39 25.93
N ALA A 505 -16.37 11.09 26.44
CA ALA A 505 -15.99 11.41 27.81
C ALA A 505 -15.96 12.92 28.09
N ALA A 506 -15.70 13.73 27.06
CA ALA A 506 -15.75 15.18 27.12
C ALA A 506 -17.17 15.77 26.91
N GLY A 507 -18.18 14.93 26.65
CA GLY A 507 -19.55 15.35 26.36
C GLY A 507 -19.71 16.09 25.03
N ILE A 508 -18.86 15.79 24.04
CA ILE A 508 -18.82 16.48 22.74
C ILE A 508 -19.50 15.62 21.67
N GLY A 509 -20.54 16.16 21.02
CA GLY A 509 -21.28 15.51 19.94
C GLY A 509 -22.60 14.89 20.37
N ASN A 510 -23.39 14.50 19.37
CA ASN A 510 -24.66 13.80 19.56
C ASN A 510 -24.52 12.33 19.12
N PRO A 511 -24.40 11.36 20.05
CA PRO A 511 -24.23 9.96 19.70
C PRO A 511 -25.38 9.39 18.87
N ARG A 512 -26.63 9.84 19.10
CA ARG A 512 -27.82 9.35 18.39
C ARG A 512 -27.79 9.71 16.91
N GLU A 513 -27.46 10.96 16.59
CA GLU A 513 -27.33 11.43 15.20
C GLU A 513 -26.22 10.68 14.46
N VAL A 514 -25.04 10.56 15.08
CA VAL A 514 -23.92 9.82 14.48
C VAL A 514 -24.30 8.36 14.24
N LEU A 515 -25.00 7.73 15.20
CA LEU A 515 -25.43 6.34 15.07
C LEU A 515 -26.45 6.15 13.94
N LEU A 516 -27.37 7.10 13.72
CA LEU A 516 -28.31 7.08 12.58
C LEU A 516 -27.59 7.10 11.23
N GLU A 517 -26.46 7.81 11.12
CA GLU A 517 -25.70 7.87 9.88
C GLU A 517 -24.98 6.55 9.56
N ILE A 518 -24.36 5.94 10.58
CA ILE A 518 -23.39 4.85 10.41
C ILE A 518 -23.95 3.45 10.68
N ALA A 519 -25.06 3.34 11.42
CA ALA A 519 -25.65 2.04 11.78
C ALA A 519 -25.99 1.21 10.53
N GLY A 520 -25.74 -0.10 10.62
CA GLY A 520 -25.98 -1.04 9.52
C GLY A 520 -24.94 -1.00 8.40
N ARG A 521 -23.88 -0.19 8.50
CA ARG A 521 -22.72 -0.22 7.59
C ARG A 521 -21.60 -1.09 8.17
N LYS A 522 -21.09 -2.05 7.39
CA LYS A 522 -20.13 -3.07 7.86
C LYS A 522 -18.83 -2.47 8.44
N GLN A 523 -18.34 -1.38 7.86
CA GLN A 523 -17.13 -0.70 8.32
C GLN A 523 -17.26 -0.04 9.71
N HIS A 524 -18.48 0.24 10.19
CA HIS A 524 -18.71 0.99 11.43
C HIS A 524 -19.16 0.13 12.63
N VAL A 525 -19.08 -1.21 12.55
CA VAL A 525 -19.60 -2.08 13.62
C VAL A 525 -18.98 -1.77 15.00
N THR A 526 -17.67 -1.52 15.06
CA THR A 526 -16.98 -1.15 16.30
C THR A 526 -17.42 0.21 16.82
N ASP A 527 -17.54 1.20 15.92
CA ASP A 527 -17.96 2.57 16.26
C ASP A 527 -19.39 2.57 16.82
N CYS A 528 -20.30 1.85 16.15
CA CYS A 528 -21.67 1.65 16.58
C CYS A 528 -21.77 1.05 17.98
N LYS A 529 -20.98 0.02 18.29
CA LYS A 529 -20.95 -0.62 19.61
C LYS A 529 -20.46 0.33 20.71
N LEU A 530 -19.59 1.28 20.39
CA LEU A 530 -19.10 2.29 21.33
C LEU A 530 -20.13 3.39 21.58
N LEU A 531 -20.89 3.78 20.55
CA LEU A 531 -21.88 4.85 20.62
C LEU A 531 -23.20 4.41 21.24
N LEU A 532 -23.62 3.16 21.00
CA LEU A 532 -24.93 2.65 21.41
C LEU A 532 -25.26 2.88 22.90
N PRO A 533 -24.35 2.58 23.86
CA PRO A 533 -24.64 2.83 25.28
C PRO A 533 -24.84 4.30 25.62
N CYS A 534 -24.20 5.21 24.86
CA CYS A 534 -24.32 6.66 25.04
C CYS A 534 -25.59 7.24 24.39
N CYS A 535 -26.36 6.43 23.65
CA CYS A 535 -27.61 6.84 23.01
C CYS A 535 -28.83 6.61 23.89
N MET A 536 -28.71 5.88 24.99
CA MET A 536 -29.86 5.46 25.82
C MET A 536 -30.12 6.46 26.94
N ASP A 537 -31.35 6.96 27.02
CA ASP A 537 -31.82 7.74 28.18
C ASP A 537 -32.03 6.81 29.38
N ALA A 538 -31.66 7.26 30.59
CA ALA A 538 -31.76 6.44 31.80
C ALA A 538 -33.21 6.24 32.29
N THR A 539 -34.13 7.09 31.85
CA THR A 539 -35.51 7.18 32.34
C THR A 539 -36.56 6.92 31.25
N ASP A 540 -36.29 7.30 30.01
CA ASP A 540 -37.22 7.11 28.89
C ASP A 540 -36.92 5.85 28.07
N HIS A 541 -37.32 4.71 28.63
CA HIS A 541 -37.15 3.42 27.98
C HIS A 541 -38.00 3.26 26.70
N LEU A 542 -39.11 3.99 26.59
CA LEU A 542 -39.98 3.93 25.41
C LEU A 542 -39.37 4.64 24.22
N ASP A 543 -38.82 5.84 24.44
CA ASP A 543 -38.06 6.57 23.43
C ASP A 543 -36.82 5.78 22.98
N ASN A 544 -36.11 5.15 23.92
CA ASN A 544 -34.98 4.27 23.58
C ASN A 544 -35.40 3.11 22.65
N ILE A 545 -36.51 2.42 22.97
CA ILE A 545 -37.03 1.34 22.10
C ILE A 545 -37.42 1.89 20.73
N SER A 546 -38.07 3.06 20.69
CA SER A 546 -38.44 3.72 19.44
C SER A 546 -37.20 4.00 18.57
N PHE A 547 -36.18 4.62 19.14
CA PHE A 547 -34.92 4.93 18.46
C PHE A 547 -34.22 3.66 17.92
N LEU A 548 -34.15 2.58 18.71
CA LEU A 548 -33.54 1.32 18.26
C LEU A 548 -34.31 0.69 17.08
N LEU A 549 -35.64 0.79 17.08
CA LEU A 549 -36.47 0.34 15.96
C LEU A 549 -36.29 1.24 14.74
N ASP A 550 -36.11 2.54 14.93
CA ASP A 550 -35.85 3.48 13.84
C ASP A 550 -34.50 3.20 13.15
N LEU A 551 -33.47 2.80 13.92
CA LEU A 551 -32.20 2.31 13.35
C LEU A 551 -32.40 1.09 12.45
N LEU A 552 -33.30 0.17 12.82
CA LEU A 552 -33.64 -1.01 12.03
C LEU A 552 -34.42 -0.65 10.76
N ALA A 553 -35.20 0.43 10.79
CA ALA A 553 -36.01 0.94 9.68
C ALA A 553 -35.21 1.71 8.62
N LEU A 554 -33.92 1.99 8.84
CA LEU A 554 -33.13 2.80 7.93
C LEU A 554 -32.98 2.15 6.53
N PRO A 555 -33.25 2.90 5.44
CA PRO A 555 -33.10 2.39 4.07
C PRO A 555 -31.62 2.21 3.71
N ASP A 556 -31.33 1.31 2.77
CA ASP A 556 -29.99 1.03 2.26
C ASP A 556 -28.97 0.64 3.36
N ARG A 557 -29.42 -0.10 4.38
CA ARG A 557 -28.60 -0.61 5.48
C ARG A 557 -28.67 -2.13 5.58
N HIS A 558 -27.62 -2.77 6.09
CA HIS A 558 -27.63 -4.22 6.33
C HIS A 558 -28.47 -4.56 7.57
N ARG A 559 -29.74 -4.97 7.35
CA ARG A 559 -30.69 -5.36 8.42
C ARG A 559 -30.08 -6.35 9.43
N ALA A 560 -29.38 -7.38 8.95
CA ALA A 560 -28.74 -8.38 9.80
C ALA A 560 -27.66 -7.79 10.74
N THR A 561 -26.84 -6.86 10.25
CA THR A 561 -25.81 -6.18 11.04
C THR A 561 -26.43 -5.24 12.08
N THR A 562 -27.50 -4.52 11.70
CA THR A 562 -28.24 -3.66 12.64
C THR A 562 -28.91 -4.49 13.74
N LEU A 563 -29.55 -5.61 13.40
CA LEU A 563 -30.13 -6.52 14.40
C LEU A 563 -29.08 -7.00 15.39
N GLN A 564 -27.94 -7.52 14.91
CA GLN A 564 -26.84 -7.95 15.78
C GLN A 564 -26.35 -6.85 16.74
N LEU A 565 -26.40 -5.58 16.32
CA LEU A 565 -26.03 -4.44 17.15
C LEU A 565 -27.08 -4.16 18.24
N ILE A 566 -28.37 -4.12 17.88
CA ILE A 566 -29.41 -3.58 18.77
C ILE A 566 -30.13 -4.63 19.62
N THR A 567 -30.15 -5.92 19.23
CA THR A 567 -31.02 -6.93 19.87
C THR A 567 -30.85 -7.02 21.38
N SER A 568 -29.61 -6.97 21.87
CA SER A 568 -29.34 -7.05 23.32
C SER A 568 -29.86 -5.84 24.09
N GLU A 569 -29.64 -4.63 23.56
CA GLU A 569 -30.12 -3.38 24.15
C GLU A 569 -31.65 -3.27 24.05
N LEU A 570 -32.23 -3.70 22.93
CA LEU A 570 -33.68 -3.71 22.70
C LEU A 570 -34.40 -4.63 23.72
N LEU A 571 -33.80 -5.79 24.03
CA LEU A 571 -34.28 -6.69 25.10
C LEU A 571 -34.21 -6.04 26.48
N GLU A 572 -33.13 -5.33 26.78
CA GLU A 572 -32.94 -4.69 28.08
C GLU A 572 -33.90 -3.52 28.28
N GLN A 573 -33.98 -2.61 27.31
CA GLN A 573 -34.89 -1.46 27.34
C GLN A 573 -36.36 -1.93 27.35
N GLY A 574 -36.71 -2.93 26.55
CA GLY A 574 -38.06 -3.51 26.51
C GLY A 574 -38.51 -4.13 27.85
N ARG A 575 -37.60 -4.79 28.57
CA ARG A 575 -37.90 -5.33 29.92
C ARG A 575 -38.10 -4.23 30.95
N LYS A 576 -37.31 -3.15 30.88
CA LYS A 576 -37.48 -2.00 31.78
C LYS A 576 -38.79 -1.27 31.51
N ALA A 577 -39.10 -1.02 30.24
CA ALA A 577 -40.37 -0.40 29.84
C ALA A 577 -41.59 -1.24 30.29
N SER A 578 -41.55 -2.57 30.12
CA SER A 578 -42.68 -3.43 30.48
C SER A 578 -42.97 -3.50 31.99
N GLN A 579 -41.98 -3.22 32.84
CA GLN A 579 -42.17 -3.12 34.30
C GLN A 579 -42.90 -1.84 34.71
N THR A 580 -42.74 -0.77 33.92
CA THR A 580 -43.32 0.55 34.20
C THR A 580 -44.67 0.79 33.51
N MET A 581 -45.00 -0.01 32.48
CA MET A 581 -46.17 0.20 31.64
C MET A 581 -47.37 -0.68 32.01
N GLN A 582 -48.58 -0.11 31.92
CA GLN A 582 -49.83 -0.88 31.92
C GLN A 582 -50.30 -1.09 30.49
N LEU A 583 -50.02 -2.27 29.93
CA LEU A 583 -50.52 -2.69 28.61
C LEU A 583 -51.95 -3.25 28.75
N ALA A 584 -52.76 -3.08 27.69
CA ALA A 584 -54.07 -3.74 27.62
C ALA A 584 -53.90 -5.28 27.71
N PRO A 585 -54.81 -6.02 28.37
CA PRO A 585 -54.63 -7.45 28.63
C PRO A 585 -54.34 -8.30 27.39
N SER A 586 -54.96 -7.97 26.26
CA SER A 586 -54.73 -8.63 24.97
C SER A 586 -53.35 -8.35 24.39
N ALA A 587 -52.86 -7.11 24.49
CA ALA A 587 -51.53 -6.72 24.03
C ALA A 587 -50.42 -7.28 24.93
N ALA A 588 -50.65 -7.31 26.25
CA ALA A 588 -49.73 -7.90 27.23
C ALA A 588 -49.54 -9.41 27.01
N ALA A 589 -50.64 -10.15 26.77
CA ALA A 589 -50.59 -11.58 26.46
C ALA A 589 -49.83 -11.86 25.16
N ARG A 590 -50.06 -11.07 24.11
CA ARG A 590 -49.38 -11.23 22.82
C ARG A 590 -47.89 -10.87 22.90
N ALA A 591 -47.53 -9.78 23.57
CA ALA A 591 -46.14 -9.40 23.82
C ALA A 591 -45.40 -10.52 24.60
N SER A 592 -46.04 -11.13 25.61
CA SER A 592 -45.45 -12.27 26.33
C SER A 592 -45.18 -13.46 25.42
N ASN A 593 -46.11 -13.78 24.50
CA ASN A 593 -45.94 -14.89 23.56
C ASN A 593 -44.81 -14.61 22.55
N LEU A 594 -44.73 -13.39 22.01
CA LEU A 594 -43.68 -12.97 21.06
C LEU A 594 -42.28 -13.02 21.71
N LEU A 595 -42.15 -12.58 22.96
CA LEU A 595 -40.90 -12.68 23.71
C LEU A 595 -40.48 -14.14 23.94
N GLN A 596 -41.42 -15.04 24.25
CA GLN A 596 -41.15 -16.48 24.42
C GLN A 596 -40.77 -17.17 23.11
N ALA A 597 -41.31 -16.71 21.99
CA ALA A 597 -40.96 -17.18 20.65
C ALA A 597 -39.59 -16.68 20.16
N GLY A 598 -38.98 -15.71 20.86
CA GLY A 598 -37.72 -15.09 20.46
C GLY A 598 -37.87 -13.99 19.40
N GLU A 599 -39.09 -13.56 19.10
CA GLU A 599 -39.42 -12.53 18.11
C GLU A 599 -39.22 -11.13 18.72
N VAL A 600 -37.95 -10.76 18.95
CA VAL A 600 -37.57 -9.57 19.72
C VAL A 600 -38.08 -8.26 19.10
N VAL A 601 -38.07 -8.15 17.77
CA VAL A 601 -38.49 -6.92 17.06
C VAL A 601 -40.00 -6.73 17.18
N ASP A 602 -40.78 -7.77 16.91
CA ASP A 602 -42.24 -7.74 17.02
C ASP A 602 -42.69 -7.56 18.47
N TRP A 603 -42.00 -8.19 19.43
CA TRP A 603 -42.22 -7.94 20.85
C TRP A 603 -41.97 -6.47 21.23
N ALA A 604 -40.85 -5.90 20.81
CA ALA A 604 -40.54 -4.50 21.11
C ALA A 604 -41.56 -3.55 20.46
N LEU A 605 -41.96 -3.81 19.20
CA LEU A 605 -43.01 -3.06 18.52
C LEU A 605 -44.33 -3.13 19.28
N ALA A 606 -44.72 -4.30 19.80
CA ALA A 606 -45.91 -4.47 20.62
C ALA A 606 -45.89 -3.62 21.92
N LEU A 607 -44.71 -3.41 22.52
CA LEU A 607 -44.56 -2.56 23.71
C LEU A 607 -44.77 -1.07 23.40
N VAL A 608 -44.24 -0.57 22.27
CA VAL A 608 -44.37 0.85 21.88
C VAL A 608 -45.68 1.19 21.17
N MET A 609 -46.52 0.21 20.80
CA MET A 609 -47.81 0.45 20.12
C MET A 609 -48.69 1.50 20.80
N GLY A 610 -48.74 1.51 22.15
CA GLY A 610 -49.53 2.46 22.92
C GLY A 610 -49.01 3.90 22.84
N HIS A 611 -47.68 4.06 22.76
CA HIS A 611 -47.03 5.35 22.60
C HIS A 611 -47.16 5.87 21.16
N LEU A 612 -46.93 5.00 20.17
CA LEU A 612 -47.05 5.31 18.73
C LEU A 612 -48.45 5.82 18.34
N ARG A 613 -49.50 5.32 19.01
CA ARG A 613 -50.87 5.80 18.81
C ARG A 613 -51.01 7.29 19.13
N ALA A 614 -50.35 7.78 20.18
CA ALA A 614 -50.46 9.14 20.66
C ALA A 614 -49.48 10.13 20.00
N THR A 615 -48.28 9.69 19.57
CA THR A 615 -47.18 10.60 19.21
C THR A 615 -46.64 10.46 17.78
N ALA A 616 -46.81 9.32 17.10
CA ALA A 616 -46.15 9.08 15.81
C ALA A 616 -46.81 9.80 14.60
N THR A 617 -46.09 10.02 13.51
CA THR A 617 -46.67 10.47 12.23
C THR A 617 -47.16 9.28 11.39
N ILE A 618 -47.96 9.52 10.33
CA ILE A 618 -48.41 8.47 9.39
C ILE A 618 -47.18 7.78 8.77
N GLU A 619 -46.18 8.54 8.35
CA GLU A 619 -44.95 8.03 7.73
C GLU A 619 -44.14 7.14 8.69
N GLU A 620 -44.06 7.49 9.98
CA GLU A 620 -43.42 6.66 11.01
C GLU A 620 -44.17 5.35 11.26
N LEU A 621 -45.50 5.39 11.26
CA LEU A 621 -46.35 4.20 11.41
C LEU A 621 -46.21 3.26 10.21
N GLU A 622 -46.11 3.77 8.97
CA GLU A 622 -45.85 2.96 7.78
C GLU A 622 -44.50 2.27 7.85
N LYS A 623 -43.44 3.00 8.22
CA LYS A 623 -42.08 2.45 8.40
C LYS A 623 -42.05 1.34 9.45
N LYS A 624 -42.71 1.54 10.60
CA LYS A 624 -42.77 0.55 11.68
C LYS A 624 -43.64 -0.66 11.31
N THR A 625 -44.72 -0.46 10.54
CA THR A 625 -45.56 -1.56 10.03
C THR A 625 -44.80 -2.46 9.05
N ALA A 626 -43.85 -1.90 8.28
CA ALA A 626 -43.00 -2.67 7.39
C ALA A 626 -41.98 -3.56 8.11
N LEU A 627 -41.64 -3.26 9.38
CA LEU A 627 -40.74 -4.06 10.20
C LEU A 627 -41.40 -5.31 10.80
N VAL A 628 -42.74 -5.34 10.86
CA VAL A 628 -43.50 -6.38 11.56
C VAL A 628 -43.65 -7.64 10.71
N GLU A 629 -43.28 -8.79 11.28
CA GLU A 629 -43.45 -10.11 10.68
C GLU A 629 -44.70 -10.84 11.24
N ASP A 630 -45.07 -10.55 12.50
CA ASP A 630 -46.31 -11.04 13.11
C ASP A 630 -47.59 -10.50 12.44
N ALA A 631 -48.40 -11.40 11.87
CA ALA A 631 -49.58 -11.04 11.08
C ALA A 631 -50.67 -10.31 11.89
N GLU A 632 -50.82 -10.63 13.17
CA GLU A 632 -51.82 -10.03 14.04
C GLU A 632 -51.40 -8.61 14.45
N LEU A 633 -50.13 -8.44 14.84
CA LEU A 633 -49.53 -7.14 15.14
C LEU A 633 -49.57 -6.20 13.93
N LYS A 634 -49.29 -6.74 12.74
CA LYS A 634 -49.35 -6.00 11.47
C LYS A 634 -50.75 -5.48 11.17
N THR A 635 -51.78 -6.31 11.41
CA THR A 635 -53.19 -5.92 11.23
C THR A 635 -53.59 -4.82 12.22
N GLN A 636 -53.09 -4.89 13.47
CA GLN A 636 -53.38 -3.86 14.47
C GLN A 636 -52.71 -2.53 14.14
N LEU A 637 -51.46 -2.53 13.65
CA LEU A 637 -50.78 -1.31 13.19
C LEU A 637 -51.44 -0.73 11.94
N GLN A 638 -51.90 -1.57 10.99
CA GLN A 638 -52.65 -1.10 9.82
C GLN A 638 -53.95 -0.41 10.21
N ARG A 639 -54.71 -0.95 11.18
CA ARG A 639 -55.90 -0.27 11.72
C ARG A 639 -55.56 1.08 12.38
N LEU A 640 -54.44 1.15 13.10
CA LEU A 640 -53.97 2.43 13.68
C LEU A 640 -53.58 3.45 12.60
N LEU A 641 -53.06 2.99 11.46
CA LEU A 641 -52.79 3.83 10.29
C LEU A 641 -54.08 4.39 9.68
N GLU A 642 -55.12 3.55 9.58
CA GLU A 642 -56.46 3.92 9.05
C GLU A 642 -57.24 4.83 10.01
N GLU A 643 -56.99 4.76 11.32
CA GLU A 643 -57.64 5.56 12.37
C GLU A 643 -57.01 6.96 12.57
N LYS A 644 -55.80 7.22 12.03
CA LYS A 644 -55.14 8.53 12.15
C LYS A 644 -55.62 9.47 11.03
N PRO A 645 -56.02 10.72 11.37
CA PRO A 645 -56.57 11.67 10.42
C PRO A 645 -55.55 12.26 9.45
#